data_AF-A0A251S2R3-F1
#
_entry.id   AF-A0A251S2R3-F1
#
_cell.length_a   1.000
_cell.length_b   1.000
_cell.length_c   1.000
_cell.angle_alpha   90.00
_cell.angle_beta   90.00
_cell.angle_gamma   90.00
#
_symmetry.space_group_name_H-M   'P 1'
#
loop_
_entity.id
_entity.type
_entity.pdbx_description
1 polymer ?
#
loop_
_entity_poly.entity_id
_entity_poly.type
_entity_poly.pdbx_seq_one_letter_code
_entity_poly.pdbx_strand_id
1 'polypeptide(L)'
;MAVLSPSLQGSFSATSSKFPVVRSSLFKQRSFRCQKRGHSAWIIRAVMNKESSINDDEAIEPTRILLERLFVQTQKLEEKIGKDLNLPQDIQLELNLGTLESDLQEALTVLRKKVENLEDAENKLLSEYRELREAKEDLRKREAVIESTLLRQEMLENELKQANLDLAFQATEIENLKLQLEKQDKEITAAQSALVLKQNEIDVMVNELRLKTEEDANIESELRLKNQLLVETKEIVNKQTLEIEELKKAVEEKDEEVRIAMALFEIEEEKLKVVEGNLEKQTLDWLLAHEELKNLADEESERAVDHNKNLQEFTRVKKLLADVRLELVSSQESLTLSRKKMEDQQEVLEKKLLELEEYRECLNSYVKSLGDAEVEVESERAKLRLAEARNQELKRDLSIEKDVIKELQNQLNEEKRSLLQATEELSVLRDELDRKTSEYKSMRNALESKESQLVEAKLEIQQLKSKQAFLEVMLMEKESELSQSQEMLSEVNQEILNLKALLSDRETELTETTTMLKEKDKLVEKIQHDRNESNLKYVEATTVVERIFELTNKVVSSIEHEGRILSKEKQLETELDLIMETLRSREMEVLQTRRALTVKENELKMALDKLNERENEMKEMKQELTKDADDLRKLYEMVQERIGDKSIGELAIEKLELEAAQLEVEAATSALEKLTEMSRELVRTTSLLIDADYDLDVSTKNIPEREVPVVENGCFAELKTEVARLSDFTQKLIQDAGIAGNSGDVCG
;
A
#
# COMPACT_ATOMS: atom_id res chain seq x y z
N MET A 1 0.50 30.23 46.29
CA MET A 1 -0.59 31.15 45.87
C MET A 1 -1.26 30.52 44.65
N ALA A 2 -2.52 30.09 44.79
CA ALA A 2 -3.67 30.71 44.09
C ALA A 2 -3.57 30.58 42.55
N VAL A 3 -3.91 29.42 41.96
CA VAL A 3 -5.28 28.95 41.61
C VAL A 3 -5.91 29.76 40.47
N LEU A 4 -6.17 29.08 39.33
CA LEU A 4 -7.50 29.00 38.68
C LEU A 4 -7.46 28.02 37.49
N SER A 5 -8.32 27.01 37.52
CA SER A 5 -8.66 26.16 36.38
C SER A 5 -9.67 26.86 35.47
N PRO A 6 -9.87 26.37 34.23
CA PRO A 6 -11.24 26.13 33.80
C PRO A 6 -11.44 24.75 33.17
N SER A 7 -12.39 24.02 33.74
CA SER A 7 -13.02 22.86 33.10
C SER A 7 -13.93 23.30 31.95
N LEU A 8 -13.75 22.74 30.76
CA LEU A 8 -14.75 22.83 29.68
C LEU A 8 -15.31 21.45 29.34
N GLN A 9 -16.46 21.15 29.93
CA GLN A 9 -17.33 20.07 29.48
C GLN A 9 -17.93 20.46 28.12
N GLY A 10 -17.28 20.04 27.03
CA GLY A 10 -17.83 20.09 25.68
C GLY A 10 -18.84 18.97 25.46
N SER A 11 -20.09 19.15 25.93
CA SER A 11 -21.17 18.20 25.68
C SER A 11 -21.58 18.19 24.20
N PHE A 12 -20.95 17.33 23.39
CA PHE A 12 -21.45 17.04 22.05
C PHE A 12 -22.72 16.19 22.14
N SER A 13 -23.85 16.87 22.06
CA SER A 13 -25.14 16.26 21.77
C SER A 13 -25.04 15.56 20.40
N ALA A 14 -25.10 14.22 20.42
CA ALA A 14 -25.21 13.43 19.21
C ALA A 14 -26.56 13.73 18.53
N THR A 15 -26.56 14.67 17.59
CA THR A 15 -27.68 14.92 16.70
C THR A 15 -27.88 13.69 15.82
N SER A 16 -28.83 12.83 16.22
CA SER A 16 -29.12 11.61 15.48
C SER A 16 -29.56 11.97 14.06
N SER A 17 -28.67 11.82 13.07
CA SER A 17 -29.05 11.88 11.67
C SER A 17 -29.84 10.61 11.36
N LYS A 18 -31.16 10.69 11.57
CA LYS A 18 -32.12 9.71 11.08
C LYS A 18 -32.13 9.77 9.55
N PHE A 19 -31.14 9.15 8.91
CA PHE A 19 -31.25 8.81 7.52
C PHE A 19 -32.31 7.72 7.37
N PRO A 20 -33.44 7.99 6.69
CA PRO A 20 -34.39 6.94 6.40
C PRO A 20 -33.72 5.95 5.45
N VAL A 21 -33.77 4.65 5.78
CA VAL A 21 -33.46 3.59 4.82
C VAL A 21 -34.54 3.59 3.75
N VAL A 22 -34.36 4.43 2.74
CA VAL A 22 -35.16 4.39 1.51
C VAL A 22 -34.73 3.16 0.73
N ARG A 23 -35.33 2.02 1.06
CA ARG A 23 -35.39 0.91 0.11
C ARG A 23 -36.27 1.33 -1.06
N SER A 24 -35.78 0.97 -2.25
CA SER A 24 -36.50 0.87 -3.52
C SER A 24 -36.57 2.13 -4.41
N SER A 25 -35.76 2.02 -5.48
CA SER A 25 -36.14 2.20 -6.89
C SER A 25 -35.63 3.44 -7.63
N LEU A 26 -35.46 3.25 -8.94
CA LEU A 26 -35.24 4.25 -10.00
C LEU A 26 -33.82 4.84 -10.14
N PHE A 27 -32.81 3.97 -10.32
CA PHE A 27 -31.82 4.25 -11.37
C PHE A 27 -32.11 3.39 -12.61
N LYS A 28 -32.24 4.07 -13.76
CA LYS A 28 -32.65 3.47 -15.04
C LYS A 28 -31.51 2.64 -15.62
N GLN A 29 -31.50 1.34 -15.32
CA GLN A 29 -30.74 0.37 -16.09
C GLN A 29 -31.25 0.38 -17.54
N ARG A 30 -30.43 0.80 -18.49
CA ARG A 30 -30.70 0.61 -19.93
C ARG A 30 -30.63 -0.87 -20.24
N SER A 31 -31.74 -1.59 -20.04
CA SER A 31 -31.81 -3.02 -20.36
C SER A 31 -31.79 -3.19 -21.88
N PHE A 32 -30.72 -3.77 -22.41
CA PHE A 32 -30.81 -4.44 -23.71
C PHE A 32 -31.63 -5.72 -23.52
N ARG A 33 -32.95 -5.61 -23.66
CA ARG A 33 -33.84 -6.76 -23.78
C ARG A 33 -33.58 -7.44 -25.11
N CYS A 34 -32.83 -8.53 -25.11
CA CYS A 34 -32.98 -9.55 -26.15
C CYS A 34 -34.28 -10.32 -25.88
N GLN A 35 -35.34 -9.89 -26.55
CA GLN A 35 -36.68 -10.44 -26.44
C GLN A 35 -36.73 -11.83 -27.09
N LYS A 36 -36.74 -12.91 -26.31
CA LYS A 36 -36.95 -14.27 -26.84
C LYS A 36 -38.43 -14.49 -27.20
N ARG A 37 -38.63 -14.90 -28.46
CA ARG A 37 -39.84 -15.50 -29.08
C ARG A 37 -41.08 -14.60 -29.27
N GLY A 38 -41.25 -14.18 -30.52
CA GLY A 38 -42.54 -14.13 -31.22
C GLY A 38 -42.32 -14.61 -32.65
N HIS A 39 -42.98 -15.70 -33.08
CA HIS A 39 -42.91 -16.15 -34.47
C HIS A 39 -43.80 -15.26 -35.34
N SER A 40 -43.21 -14.54 -36.31
CA SER A 40 -43.97 -14.03 -37.46
C SER A 40 -43.03 -13.69 -38.62
N ALA A 41 -43.01 -14.59 -39.60
CA ALA A 41 -42.57 -14.42 -40.99
C ALA A 41 -41.88 -13.08 -41.34
N TRP A 42 -40.54 -13.04 -41.20
CA TRP A 42 -39.78 -12.10 -42.03
C TRP A 42 -39.76 -12.65 -43.45
N ILE A 43 -40.58 -12.02 -44.29
CA ILE A 43 -40.74 -12.32 -45.71
C ILE A 43 -39.35 -12.24 -46.36
N ILE A 44 -38.80 -13.40 -46.73
CA ILE A 44 -37.78 -13.46 -47.78
C ILE A 44 -38.52 -12.99 -49.03
N ARG A 45 -38.38 -11.70 -49.33
CA ARG A 45 -38.92 -11.09 -50.54
C ARG A 45 -38.11 -11.68 -51.69
N ALA A 46 -38.68 -12.71 -52.32
CA ALA A 46 -38.03 -13.44 -53.39
C ALA A 46 -37.53 -12.45 -54.45
N VAL A 47 -36.25 -12.53 -54.78
CA VAL A 47 -35.70 -11.89 -55.98
C VAL A 47 -36.09 -12.76 -57.17
N MET A 48 -37.39 -12.76 -57.46
CA MET A 48 -38.00 -13.29 -58.68
C MET A 48 -38.20 -12.13 -59.68
N ASN A 49 -37.20 -11.25 -59.78
CA ASN A 49 -37.11 -10.18 -60.78
C ASN A 49 -35.96 -10.46 -61.75
N LYS A 50 -36.06 -11.59 -62.44
CA LYS A 50 -35.58 -11.73 -63.81
C LYS A 50 -36.72 -12.31 -64.62
N GLU A 51 -37.56 -11.41 -65.12
CA GLU A 51 -38.33 -11.65 -66.33
C GLU A 51 -37.32 -11.84 -67.47
N SER A 52 -36.79 -13.05 -67.61
CA SER A 52 -36.13 -13.47 -68.85
C SER A 52 -37.24 -13.60 -69.88
N SER A 53 -37.48 -12.51 -70.59
CA SER A 53 -38.41 -12.42 -71.71
C SER A 53 -38.07 -13.49 -72.75
N ILE A 54 -38.76 -14.63 -72.68
CA ILE A 54 -38.91 -15.50 -73.84
C ILE A 54 -40.04 -14.88 -74.68
N ASN A 55 -39.71 -13.74 -75.29
CA ASN A 55 -40.28 -13.39 -76.57
C ASN A 55 -39.73 -14.43 -77.54
N ASP A 56 -40.54 -15.43 -77.84
CA ASP A 56 -40.63 -16.03 -79.16
C ASP A 56 -42.07 -16.51 -79.34
N ASP A 57 -42.97 -15.52 -79.35
CA ASP A 57 -44.31 -15.63 -79.94
C ASP A 57 -44.19 -15.67 -81.47
N GLU A 58 -43.40 -16.64 -81.95
CA GLU A 58 -43.42 -17.06 -83.33
C GLU A 58 -44.69 -17.91 -83.48
N ALA A 59 -45.64 -17.42 -84.28
CA ALA A 59 -47.01 -17.93 -84.37
C ALA A 59 -47.09 -19.32 -85.04
N ILE A 60 -46.48 -20.31 -84.41
CA ILE A 60 -46.52 -21.71 -84.80
C ILE A 60 -47.93 -22.21 -84.47
N GLU A 61 -48.71 -22.45 -85.52
CA GLU A 61 -50.03 -23.09 -85.44
C GLU A 61 -49.93 -24.31 -84.51
N PRO A 62 -50.69 -24.35 -83.38
CA PRO A 62 -50.49 -25.35 -82.36
C PRO A 62 -50.40 -26.74 -82.98
N THR A 63 -49.43 -27.56 -82.58
CA THR A 63 -49.19 -28.89 -83.18
C THR A 63 -50.46 -29.74 -83.27
N ARG A 64 -51.39 -29.52 -82.33
CA ARG A 64 -52.75 -30.05 -82.34
C ARG A 64 -53.57 -29.63 -83.58
N ILE A 65 -53.59 -28.35 -83.94
CA ILE A 65 -54.27 -27.81 -85.11
C ILE A 65 -53.60 -28.31 -86.40
N LEU A 66 -52.26 -28.38 -86.47
CA LEU A 66 -51.56 -29.00 -87.61
C LEU A 66 -51.92 -30.49 -87.78
N LEU A 67 -51.98 -31.25 -86.67
CA LEU A 67 -52.43 -32.65 -86.68
C LEU A 67 -53.93 -32.78 -87.06
N GLU A 68 -54.79 -31.87 -86.58
CA GLU A 68 -56.21 -31.81 -86.97
C GLU A 68 -56.36 -31.45 -88.47
N ARG A 69 -55.52 -30.55 -89.01
CA ARG A 69 -55.46 -30.18 -90.45
C ARG A 69 -55.04 -31.37 -91.31
N LEU A 70 -53.96 -32.06 -90.92
CA LEU A 70 -53.51 -33.32 -91.53
C LEU A 70 -54.59 -34.40 -91.54
N PHE A 71 -55.25 -34.62 -90.40
CA PHE A 71 -56.31 -35.62 -90.27
C PHE A 71 -57.47 -35.31 -91.22
N VAL A 72 -57.91 -34.05 -91.29
CA VAL A 72 -58.96 -33.59 -92.22
C VAL A 72 -58.53 -33.68 -93.69
N GLN A 73 -57.26 -33.39 -94.03
CA GLN A 73 -56.75 -33.58 -95.40
C GLN A 73 -56.70 -35.06 -95.79
N THR A 74 -56.23 -35.93 -94.88
CA THR A 74 -56.15 -37.38 -95.09
C THR A 74 -57.54 -37.97 -95.33
N GLN A 75 -58.52 -37.60 -94.50
CA GLN A 75 -59.92 -38.00 -94.64
C GLN A 75 -60.55 -37.54 -95.97
N LYS A 76 -60.21 -36.34 -96.46
CA LYS A 76 -60.63 -35.84 -97.78
C LYS A 76 -59.97 -36.56 -98.95
N LEU A 77 -58.79 -37.14 -98.76
CA LEU A 77 -58.10 -37.97 -99.75
C LEU A 77 -58.73 -39.38 -99.78
N GLU A 78 -58.99 -39.95 -98.61
CA GLU A 78 -59.68 -41.23 -98.41
C GLU A 78 -61.10 -41.22 -99.02
N GLU A 79 -61.90 -40.17 -98.79
CA GLU A 79 -63.22 -40.01 -99.42
C GLU A 79 -63.18 -39.89 -100.95
N LYS A 80 -62.08 -39.38 -101.54
CA LYS A 80 -61.90 -39.27 -102.99
C LYS A 80 -61.45 -40.59 -103.62
N ILE A 81 -60.66 -41.39 -102.91
CA ILE A 81 -60.23 -42.72 -103.36
C ILE A 81 -61.40 -43.73 -103.28
N GLY A 82 -62.35 -43.53 -102.36
CA GLY A 82 -63.50 -44.41 -102.16
C GLY A 82 -64.72 -44.19 -103.06
N LYS A 83 -64.71 -43.26 -104.03
CA LYS A 83 -65.88 -42.91 -104.87
C LYS A 83 -65.54 -42.90 -106.36
N ASP A 84 -66.11 -43.88 -107.08
CA ASP A 84 -66.18 -44.10 -108.54
C ASP A 84 -65.17 -43.41 -109.48
N LEU A 85 -64.33 -44.25 -110.10
CA LEU A 85 -63.47 -43.91 -111.23
C LEU A 85 -64.30 -43.57 -112.49
N ASN A 86 -64.37 -42.29 -112.90
CA ASN A 86 -64.50 -41.87 -114.31
C ASN A 86 -64.30 -40.35 -114.53
N LEU A 87 -63.39 -40.00 -115.47
CA LEU A 87 -63.05 -38.65 -115.98
C LEU A 87 -62.23 -37.72 -115.05
N PRO A 88 -61.55 -36.67 -115.60
CA PRO A 88 -60.09 -36.58 -115.51
C PRO A 88 -59.63 -35.57 -114.46
N GLN A 89 -59.01 -36.06 -113.39
CA GLN A 89 -58.66 -35.23 -112.23
C GLN A 89 -57.23 -35.45 -111.67
N ASP A 90 -56.32 -36.07 -112.44
CA ASP A 90 -54.98 -36.47 -111.98
C ASP A 90 -54.19 -35.30 -111.35
N ILE A 91 -54.20 -34.13 -111.98
CA ILE A 91 -53.55 -32.90 -111.48
C ILE A 91 -54.09 -32.49 -110.10
N GLN A 92 -55.37 -32.72 -109.83
CA GLN A 92 -55.98 -32.32 -108.56
C GLN A 92 -55.72 -33.34 -107.44
N LEU A 93 -55.47 -34.60 -107.77
CA LEU A 93 -55.06 -35.64 -106.81
C LEU A 93 -53.61 -35.43 -106.37
N GLU A 94 -52.72 -35.17 -107.33
CA GLU A 94 -51.31 -34.80 -107.11
C GLU A 94 -51.17 -33.55 -106.24
N LEU A 95 -51.99 -32.51 -106.48
CA LEU A 95 -52.06 -31.32 -105.63
C LEU A 95 -52.49 -31.62 -104.18
N ASN A 96 -53.48 -32.50 -103.93
CA ASN A 96 -53.86 -32.85 -102.55
C ASN A 96 -52.78 -33.70 -101.86
N LEU A 97 -52.03 -34.51 -102.63
CA LEU A 97 -50.96 -35.33 -102.09
C LEU A 97 -49.77 -34.45 -101.69
N GLY A 98 -49.40 -33.47 -102.53
CA GLY A 98 -48.36 -32.48 -102.24
C GLY A 98 -48.70 -31.54 -101.09
N THR A 99 -49.97 -31.14 -100.90
CA THR A 99 -50.39 -30.40 -99.70
C THR A 99 -50.33 -31.26 -98.45
N LEU A 100 -50.72 -32.54 -98.52
CA LEU A 100 -50.64 -33.45 -97.38
C LEU A 100 -49.18 -33.75 -97.00
N GLU A 101 -48.29 -33.90 -97.97
CA GLU A 101 -46.85 -34.09 -97.73
C GLU A 101 -46.21 -32.84 -97.11
N SER A 102 -46.58 -31.65 -97.61
CA SER A 102 -46.13 -30.36 -97.05
C SER A 102 -46.59 -30.18 -95.60
N ASP A 103 -47.89 -30.43 -95.32
CA ASP A 103 -48.46 -30.40 -93.97
C ASP A 103 -47.79 -31.42 -93.03
N LEU A 104 -47.37 -32.58 -93.56
CA LEU A 104 -46.73 -33.65 -92.78
C LEU A 104 -45.27 -33.30 -92.46
N GLN A 105 -44.56 -32.70 -93.41
CA GLN A 105 -43.23 -32.16 -93.20
C GLN A 105 -43.26 -30.99 -92.21
N GLU A 106 -44.24 -30.08 -92.30
CA GLU A 106 -44.45 -28.98 -91.34
C GLU A 106 -44.79 -29.49 -89.92
N ALA A 107 -45.67 -30.50 -89.80
CA ALA A 107 -45.96 -31.11 -88.52
C ALA A 107 -44.72 -31.82 -87.91
N LEU A 108 -43.88 -32.46 -88.74
CA LEU A 108 -42.65 -33.11 -88.30
C LEU A 108 -41.56 -32.12 -87.87
N THR A 109 -41.40 -30.98 -88.54
CA THR A 109 -40.45 -29.94 -88.12
C THR A 109 -40.89 -29.27 -86.82
N VAL A 110 -42.19 -28.98 -86.67
CA VAL A 110 -42.77 -28.46 -85.42
C VAL A 110 -42.64 -29.46 -84.27
N LEU A 111 -42.87 -30.75 -84.52
CA LEU A 111 -42.65 -31.80 -83.51
C LEU A 111 -41.18 -31.93 -83.13
N ARG A 112 -40.25 -31.86 -84.10
CA ARG A 112 -38.81 -31.92 -83.83
C ARG A 112 -38.34 -30.72 -82.99
N LYS A 113 -38.70 -29.49 -83.37
CA LYS A 113 -38.43 -28.26 -82.59
C LYS A 113 -39.01 -28.36 -81.17
N LYS A 114 -40.15 -29.05 -80.98
CA LYS A 114 -40.70 -29.32 -79.64
C LYS A 114 -39.95 -30.38 -78.83
N VAL A 115 -39.39 -31.42 -79.47
CA VAL A 115 -38.53 -32.40 -78.78
C VAL A 115 -37.22 -31.72 -78.35
N GLU A 116 -36.59 -30.94 -79.23
CA GLU A 116 -35.39 -30.14 -78.93
C GLU A 116 -35.66 -29.18 -77.76
N ASN A 117 -36.74 -28.39 -77.81
CA ASN A 117 -37.13 -27.50 -76.71
C ASN A 117 -37.45 -28.23 -75.38
N LEU A 118 -37.92 -29.49 -75.44
CA LEU A 118 -38.17 -30.30 -74.24
C LEU A 118 -36.87 -30.86 -73.66
N GLU A 119 -35.93 -31.28 -74.51
CA GLU A 119 -34.59 -31.73 -74.12
C GLU A 119 -33.78 -30.58 -73.51
N ASP A 120 -33.85 -29.37 -74.08
CA ASP A 120 -33.28 -28.15 -73.49
C ASP A 120 -33.91 -27.81 -72.13
N ALA A 121 -35.24 -27.95 -72.01
CA ALA A 121 -35.93 -27.75 -70.74
C ALA A 121 -35.55 -28.80 -69.68
N GLU A 122 -35.39 -30.06 -70.05
CA GLU A 122 -34.92 -31.15 -69.18
C GLU A 122 -33.48 -30.91 -68.72
N ASN A 123 -32.57 -30.57 -69.65
CA ASN A 123 -31.18 -30.21 -69.36
C ASN A 123 -31.08 -29.01 -68.40
N LYS A 124 -31.91 -27.98 -68.60
CA LYS A 124 -32.00 -26.84 -67.69
C LYS A 124 -32.49 -27.23 -66.30
N LEU A 125 -33.54 -28.05 -66.22
CA LEU A 125 -34.09 -28.55 -64.95
C LEU A 125 -33.05 -29.41 -64.19
N LEU A 126 -32.23 -30.20 -64.90
CA LEU A 126 -31.10 -30.93 -64.32
C LEU A 126 -29.99 -30.01 -63.78
N SER A 127 -29.73 -28.86 -64.42
CA SER A 127 -28.82 -27.84 -63.87
C SER A 127 -29.39 -27.20 -62.60
N GLU A 128 -30.64 -26.72 -62.66
CA GLU A 128 -31.34 -26.12 -61.51
C GLU A 128 -31.43 -27.10 -60.32
N TYR A 129 -31.64 -28.39 -60.58
CA TYR A 129 -31.64 -29.43 -59.55
C TYR A 129 -30.25 -29.69 -58.93
N ARG A 130 -29.17 -29.55 -59.72
CA ARG A 130 -27.78 -29.61 -59.22
C ARG A 130 -27.46 -28.40 -58.35
N GLU A 131 -27.76 -27.20 -58.82
CA GLU A 131 -27.58 -25.94 -58.10
C GLU A 131 -28.38 -25.93 -56.78
N LEU A 132 -29.63 -26.40 -56.79
CA LEU A 132 -30.45 -26.57 -55.59
C LEU A 132 -29.84 -27.57 -54.59
N ARG A 133 -29.23 -28.65 -55.08
CA ARG A 133 -28.54 -29.64 -54.24
C ARG A 133 -27.30 -29.04 -53.58
N GLU A 134 -26.50 -28.29 -54.33
CA GLU A 134 -25.32 -27.59 -53.80
C GLU A 134 -25.71 -26.53 -52.76
N ALA A 135 -26.71 -25.69 -53.08
CA ALA A 135 -27.26 -24.70 -52.14
C ALA A 135 -27.78 -25.35 -50.84
N LYS A 136 -28.41 -26.53 -50.93
CA LYS A 136 -28.87 -27.31 -49.76
C LYS A 136 -27.73 -27.92 -48.94
N GLU A 137 -26.60 -28.24 -49.55
CA GLU A 137 -25.40 -28.71 -48.83
C GLU A 137 -24.70 -27.54 -48.13
N ASP A 138 -24.56 -26.39 -48.79
CA ASP A 138 -23.98 -25.18 -48.20
C ASP A 138 -24.83 -24.61 -47.07
N LEU A 139 -26.17 -24.73 -47.15
CA LEU A 139 -27.05 -24.35 -46.06
C LEU A 139 -26.86 -25.26 -44.84
N ARG A 140 -26.70 -26.59 -45.04
CA ARG A 140 -26.35 -27.53 -43.96
C ARG A 140 -24.97 -27.25 -43.34
N LYS A 141 -23.96 -26.90 -44.14
CA LYS A 141 -22.65 -26.46 -43.62
C LYS A 141 -22.80 -25.21 -42.74
N ARG A 142 -23.62 -24.24 -43.15
CA ARG A 142 -23.91 -23.03 -42.35
C ARG A 142 -24.66 -23.34 -41.07
N GLU A 143 -25.65 -24.24 -41.11
CA GLU A 143 -26.36 -24.71 -39.91
C GLU A 143 -25.40 -25.36 -38.90
N ALA A 144 -24.53 -26.27 -39.34
CA ALA A 144 -23.52 -26.89 -38.45
C ALA A 144 -22.55 -25.85 -37.83
N VAL A 145 -22.15 -24.83 -38.59
CA VAL A 145 -21.35 -23.70 -38.05
C VAL A 145 -22.16 -22.92 -37.03
N ILE A 146 -23.44 -22.61 -37.30
CA ILE A 146 -24.33 -21.91 -36.36
C ILE A 146 -24.48 -22.71 -35.06
N GLU A 147 -24.72 -24.02 -35.12
CA GLU A 147 -24.81 -24.88 -33.93
C GLU A 147 -23.50 -24.87 -33.13
N SER A 148 -22.34 -24.98 -33.79
CA SER A 148 -21.04 -24.91 -33.10
C SER A 148 -20.78 -23.55 -32.44
N THR A 149 -21.22 -22.44 -33.05
CA THR A 149 -21.08 -21.10 -32.46
C THR A 149 -22.05 -20.86 -31.31
N LEU A 150 -23.27 -21.40 -31.37
CA LEU A 150 -24.24 -21.36 -30.26
C LEU A 150 -23.74 -22.16 -29.05
N LEU A 151 -23.19 -23.35 -29.24
CA LEU A 151 -22.55 -24.13 -28.17
C LEU A 151 -21.39 -23.35 -27.54
N ARG A 152 -20.53 -22.73 -28.35
CA ARG A 152 -19.43 -21.89 -27.85
C ARG A 152 -19.94 -20.66 -27.07
N GLN A 153 -21.03 -20.04 -27.53
CA GLN A 153 -21.66 -18.92 -26.84
C GLN A 153 -22.21 -19.36 -25.47
N GLU A 154 -22.85 -20.53 -25.39
CA GLU A 154 -23.37 -21.07 -24.13
C GLU A 154 -22.26 -21.36 -23.12
N MET A 155 -21.12 -21.94 -23.55
CA MET A 155 -19.96 -22.11 -22.67
C MET A 155 -19.47 -20.77 -22.11
N LEU A 156 -19.26 -19.76 -22.98
CA LEU A 156 -18.82 -18.42 -22.56
C LEU A 156 -19.83 -17.74 -21.64
N GLU A 157 -21.13 -17.94 -21.84
CA GLU A 157 -22.18 -17.40 -20.95
C GLU A 157 -22.12 -18.07 -19.56
N ASN A 158 -21.78 -19.35 -19.50
CA ASN A 158 -21.64 -20.09 -18.24
C ASN A 158 -20.32 -19.77 -17.51
N GLU A 159 -19.21 -19.63 -18.23
CA GLU A 159 -17.94 -19.10 -17.70
C GLU A 159 -18.13 -17.69 -17.12
N LEU A 160 -18.86 -16.82 -17.83
CA LEU A 160 -19.17 -15.46 -17.34
C LEU A 160 -20.12 -15.47 -16.13
N LYS A 161 -21.07 -16.41 -16.04
CA LYS A 161 -21.87 -16.60 -14.81
C LYS A 161 -21.00 -17.03 -13.63
N GLN A 162 -20.07 -17.96 -13.84
CA GLN A 162 -19.16 -18.42 -12.79
C GLN A 162 -18.23 -17.28 -12.31
N ALA A 163 -17.58 -16.58 -13.24
CA ALA A 163 -16.73 -15.43 -12.88
C ALA A 163 -17.48 -14.33 -12.12
N ASN A 164 -18.76 -14.09 -12.45
CA ASN A 164 -19.60 -13.15 -11.69
C ASN A 164 -19.94 -13.65 -10.27
N LEU A 165 -20.09 -14.97 -10.06
CA LEU A 165 -20.27 -15.54 -8.71
C LEU A 165 -18.98 -15.43 -7.90
N ASP A 166 -17.82 -15.71 -8.50
CA ASP A 166 -16.52 -15.61 -7.86
C ASP A 166 -16.19 -14.16 -7.46
N LEU A 167 -16.47 -13.19 -8.35
CA LEU A 167 -16.34 -11.75 -8.06
C LEU A 167 -17.33 -11.29 -6.97
N ALA A 168 -18.55 -11.81 -6.95
CA ALA A 168 -19.52 -11.50 -5.90
C ALA A 168 -19.07 -12.05 -4.54
N PHE A 169 -18.50 -13.25 -4.50
CA PHE A 169 -17.91 -13.83 -3.29
C PHE A 169 -16.74 -12.97 -2.78
N GLN A 170 -15.78 -12.61 -3.66
CA GLN A 170 -14.66 -11.73 -3.32
C GLN A 170 -15.14 -10.36 -2.79
N ALA A 171 -16.19 -9.77 -3.39
CA ALA A 171 -16.75 -8.52 -2.90
C ALA A 171 -17.30 -8.66 -1.46
N THR A 172 -17.96 -9.76 -1.13
CA THR A 172 -18.42 -10.02 0.26
C THR A 172 -17.27 -10.28 1.23
N GLU A 173 -16.18 -10.90 0.78
CA GLU A 173 -14.98 -11.12 1.60
C GLU A 173 -14.27 -9.79 1.91
N ILE A 174 -14.11 -8.93 0.90
CA ILE A 174 -13.55 -7.57 1.06
C ILE A 174 -14.41 -6.74 2.03
N GLU A 175 -15.74 -6.82 1.95
CA GLU A 175 -16.62 -6.08 2.86
C GLU A 175 -16.55 -6.61 4.31
N ASN A 176 -16.40 -7.92 4.50
CA ASN A 176 -16.15 -8.51 5.83
C ASN A 176 -14.78 -8.06 6.41
N LEU A 177 -13.72 -8.06 5.59
CA LEU A 177 -12.40 -7.57 6.02
C LEU A 177 -12.43 -6.08 6.37
N LYS A 178 -13.18 -5.27 5.60
CA LYS A 178 -13.38 -3.84 5.90
C LYS A 178 -14.09 -3.62 7.24
N LEU A 179 -15.10 -4.43 7.57
CA LEU A 179 -15.78 -4.39 8.88
C LEU A 179 -14.85 -4.79 10.04
N GLN A 180 -13.91 -5.73 9.80
CA GLN A 180 -12.90 -6.09 10.80
C GLN A 180 -11.88 -4.96 11.02
N LEU A 181 -11.41 -4.32 9.95
CA LEU A 181 -10.55 -3.13 10.04
C LEU A 181 -11.23 -1.99 10.80
N GLU A 182 -12.48 -1.66 10.46
CA GLU A 182 -13.23 -0.59 11.16
C GLU A 182 -13.46 -0.91 12.65
N LYS A 183 -13.51 -2.20 13.03
CA LYS A 183 -13.53 -2.63 14.43
C LYS A 183 -12.17 -2.45 15.11
N GLN A 184 -11.08 -2.81 14.44
CA GLN A 184 -9.72 -2.60 14.96
C GLN A 184 -9.37 -1.12 15.10
N ASP A 185 -9.76 -0.26 14.16
CA ASP A 185 -9.56 1.20 14.26
C ASP A 185 -10.28 1.79 15.48
N LYS A 186 -11.48 1.29 15.81
CA LYS A 186 -12.21 1.68 17.03
C LYS A 186 -11.55 1.18 18.31
N GLU A 187 -10.95 -0.01 18.28
CA GLU A 187 -10.17 -0.54 19.41
C GLU A 187 -8.84 0.23 19.60
N ILE A 188 -8.16 0.58 18.50
CA ILE A 188 -6.93 1.40 18.51
C ILE A 188 -7.21 2.81 19.03
N THR A 189 -8.25 3.50 18.53
CA THR A 189 -8.60 4.85 18.99
C THR A 189 -9.04 4.88 20.46
N ALA A 190 -9.72 3.83 20.94
CA ALA A 190 -10.01 3.65 22.36
C ALA A 190 -8.73 3.43 23.20
N ALA A 191 -7.81 2.59 22.73
CA ALA A 191 -6.52 2.35 23.39
C ALA A 191 -5.64 3.61 23.43
N GLN A 192 -5.56 4.37 22.34
CA GLN A 192 -4.88 5.68 22.27
C GLN A 192 -5.47 6.67 23.28
N SER A 193 -6.80 6.75 23.38
CA SER A 193 -7.49 7.62 24.35
C SER A 193 -7.17 7.21 25.80
N ALA A 194 -7.12 5.90 26.09
CA ALA A 194 -6.71 5.39 27.39
C ALA A 194 -5.23 5.65 27.71
N LEU A 195 -4.34 5.56 26.71
CA LEU A 195 -2.92 5.87 26.86
C LEU A 195 -2.69 7.36 27.17
N VAL A 196 -3.40 8.27 26.48
CA VAL A 196 -3.33 9.71 26.77
C VAL A 196 -3.80 10.02 28.20
N LEU A 197 -4.85 9.34 28.69
CA LEU A 197 -5.26 9.46 30.10
C LEU A 197 -4.16 8.99 31.06
N LYS A 198 -3.46 7.88 30.76
CA LYS A 198 -2.34 7.40 31.58
C LYS A 198 -1.10 8.29 31.50
N GLN A 199 -0.82 8.92 30.35
CA GLN A 199 0.22 9.92 30.25
C GLN A 199 -0.09 11.11 31.16
N ASN A 200 -1.32 11.63 31.12
CA ASN A 200 -1.74 12.74 32.00
C ASN A 200 -1.65 12.37 33.50
N GLU A 201 -2.01 11.14 33.88
CA GLU A 201 -1.81 10.65 35.26
C GLU A 201 -0.33 10.63 35.67
N ILE A 202 0.56 10.19 34.76
CA ILE A 202 2.01 10.18 34.99
C ILE A 202 2.54 11.61 35.12
N ASP A 203 2.13 12.53 34.25
CA ASP A 203 2.57 13.93 34.29
C ASP A 203 2.15 14.63 35.59
N VAL A 204 0.98 14.28 36.15
CA VAL A 204 0.57 14.73 37.49
C VAL A 204 1.48 14.14 38.57
N MET A 205 1.73 12.82 38.57
CA MET A 205 2.63 12.19 39.55
C MET A 205 4.07 12.74 39.48
N VAL A 206 4.59 13.02 38.28
CA VAL A 206 5.91 13.63 38.08
C VAL A 206 5.95 15.05 38.67
N ASN A 207 4.89 15.85 38.49
CA ASN A 207 4.81 17.17 39.10
C ASN A 207 4.68 17.11 40.64
N GLU A 208 3.92 16.16 41.19
CA GLU A 208 3.87 15.93 42.65
C GLU A 208 5.22 15.50 43.23
N LEU A 209 5.96 14.63 42.54
CA LEU A 209 7.30 14.21 42.95
C LEU A 209 8.30 15.38 42.88
N ARG A 210 8.20 16.22 41.85
CA ARG A 210 9.02 17.44 41.74
C ARG A 210 8.76 18.39 42.91
N LEU A 211 7.49 18.67 43.23
CA LEU A 211 7.13 19.50 44.38
C LEU A 211 7.64 18.94 45.70
N LYS A 212 7.48 17.64 45.96
CA LYS A 212 8.04 16.98 47.16
C LYS A 212 9.57 17.09 47.22
N THR A 213 10.25 17.00 46.07
CA THR A 213 11.71 17.17 46.00
C THR A 213 12.13 18.61 46.32
N GLU A 214 11.35 19.61 45.87
CA GLU A 214 11.55 21.03 46.23
C GLU A 214 11.28 21.27 47.73
N GLU A 215 10.25 20.64 48.31
CA GLU A 215 9.95 20.67 49.75
C GLU A 215 11.07 20.03 50.60
N ASP A 216 11.53 18.82 50.22
CA ASP A 216 12.64 18.12 50.89
C ASP A 216 13.95 18.93 50.84
N ALA A 217 14.26 19.56 49.71
CA ALA A 217 15.42 20.44 49.58
C ALA A 217 15.33 21.68 50.50
N ASN A 218 14.12 22.25 50.66
CA ASN A 218 13.90 23.34 51.61
C ASN A 218 14.07 22.86 53.07
N ILE A 219 13.51 21.69 53.43
CA ILE A 219 13.68 21.08 54.76
C ILE A 219 15.17 20.78 55.04
N GLU A 220 15.92 20.27 54.07
CA GLU A 220 17.35 20.04 54.21
C GLU A 220 18.11 21.35 54.47
N SER A 221 17.73 22.44 53.78
CA SER A 221 18.31 23.77 54.00
C SER A 221 18.03 24.31 55.42
N GLU A 222 16.79 24.14 55.92
CA GLU A 222 16.44 24.50 57.30
C GLU A 222 17.21 23.67 58.33
N LEU A 223 17.33 22.36 58.11
CA LEU A 223 18.09 21.47 58.99
C LEU A 223 19.58 21.84 59.00
N ARG A 224 20.14 22.22 57.84
CA ARG A 224 21.52 22.70 57.71
C ARG A 224 21.75 23.99 58.51
N LEU A 225 20.82 24.94 58.45
CA LEU A 225 20.85 26.17 59.26
C LEU A 225 20.70 25.90 60.76
N LYS A 226 19.74 25.04 61.16
CA LYS A 226 19.56 24.62 62.57
C LYS A 226 20.80 23.91 63.11
N ASN A 227 21.48 23.11 62.29
CA ASN A 227 22.72 22.44 62.67
C ASN A 227 23.91 23.42 62.80
N GLN A 228 23.99 24.46 61.98
CA GLN A 228 24.97 25.55 62.17
C GLN A 228 24.73 26.27 63.52
N LEU A 229 23.49 26.66 63.81
CA LEU A 229 23.11 27.27 65.08
C LEU A 229 23.45 26.36 66.29
N LEU A 230 23.25 25.04 66.16
CA LEU A 230 23.59 24.06 67.19
C LEU A 230 25.11 24.00 67.44
N VAL A 231 25.93 24.07 66.39
CA VAL A 231 27.40 24.14 66.51
C VAL A 231 27.83 25.43 67.20
N GLU A 232 27.30 26.58 66.80
CA GLU A 232 27.57 27.88 67.45
C GLU A 232 27.15 27.85 68.93
N THR A 233 25.96 27.32 69.23
CA THR A 233 25.46 27.18 70.61
C THR A 233 26.37 26.27 71.43
N LYS A 234 26.86 25.16 70.86
CA LYS A 234 27.82 24.26 71.51
C LYS A 234 29.15 24.95 71.79
N GLU A 235 29.65 25.79 70.88
CA GLU A 235 30.84 26.59 71.12
C GLU A 235 30.66 27.62 72.25
N ILE A 236 29.49 28.26 72.33
CA ILE A 236 29.13 29.17 73.42
C ILE A 236 29.07 28.43 74.76
N VAL A 237 28.39 27.27 74.81
CA VAL A 237 28.32 26.43 76.03
C VAL A 237 29.70 25.94 76.45
N ASN A 238 30.57 25.58 75.51
CA ASN A 238 31.97 25.22 75.82
C ASN A 238 32.74 26.39 76.44
N LYS A 239 32.59 27.62 75.93
CA LYS A 239 33.20 28.84 76.50
C LYS A 239 32.69 29.09 77.91
N GLN A 240 31.37 29.08 78.11
CA GLN A 240 30.74 29.25 79.42
C GLN A 240 31.17 28.15 80.42
N THR A 241 31.37 26.91 79.96
CA THR A 241 31.87 25.81 80.79
C THR A 241 33.30 26.08 81.28
N LEU A 242 34.17 26.64 80.43
CA LEU A 242 35.52 27.05 80.81
C LEU A 242 35.49 28.22 81.81
N GLU A 243 34.68 29.26 81.55
CA GLU A 243 34.51 30.40 82.46
C GLU A 243 34.00 29.97 83.85
N ILE A 244 33.02 29.05 83.90
CA ILE A 244 32.53 28.48 85.17
C ILE A 244 33.62 27.67 85.89
N GLU A 245 34.46 26.94 85.16
CA GLU A 245 35.55 26.17 85.75
C GLU A 245 36.69 27.05 86.28
N GLU A 246 36.95 28.19 85.65
CA GLU A 246 37.84 29.24 86.18
C GLU A 246 37.26 29.89 87.43
N LEU A 247 35.97 30.25 87.42
CA LEU A 247 35.27 30.81 88.59
C LEU A 247 35.26 29.85 89.78
N LYS A 248 35.05 28.54 89.56
CA LYS A 248 35.12 27.53 90.64
C LYS A 248 36.49 27.49 91.30
N LYS A 249 37.58 27.52 90.52
CA LYS A 249 38.95 27.55 91.07
C LYS A 249 39.19 28.81 91.88
N ALA A 250 38.74 29.97 91.39
CA ALA A 250 38.82 31.22 92.14
C ALA A 250 38.02 31.18 93.47
N VAL A 251 36.88 30.47 93.50
CA VAL A 251 36.12 30.23 94.75
C VAL A 251 36.87 29.27 95.68
N GLU A 252 37.42 28.16 95.16
CA GLU A 252 38.19 27.20 95.95
C GLU A 252 39.46 27.83 96.58
N GLU A 253 40.16 28.68 95.83
CA GLU A 253 41.26 29.52 96.34
C GLU A 253 40.79 30.45 97.48
N LYS A 254 39.61 31.07 97.34
CA LYS A 254 39.03 31.93 98.38
C LYS A 254 38.58 31.16 99.61
N ASP A 255 38.04 29.96 99.45
CA ASP A 255 37.67 29.09 100.57
C ASP A 255 38.90 28.57 101.33
N GLU A 256 40.05 28.40 100.66
CA GLU A 256 41.34 28.13 101.32
C GLU A 256 41.86 29.36 102.07
N GLU A 257 41.83 30.56 101.46
CA GLU A 257 42.17 31.82 102.14
C GLU A 257 41.32 32.02 103.41
N VAL A 258 40.01 31.77 103.34
CA VAL A 258 39.09 31.87 104.49
C VAL A 258 39.40 30.81 105.55
N ARG A 259 39.69 29.55 105.17
CA ARG A 259 40.09 28.51 106.12
C ARG A 259 41.39 28.84 106.86
N ILE A 260 42.38 29.41 106.16
CA ILE A 260 43.62 29.92 106.78
C ILE A 260 43.31 31.06 107.74
N ALA A 261 42.44 32.01 107.36
CA ALA A 261 42.04 33.13 108.21
C ALA A 261 41.27 32.67 109.47
N MET A 262 40.39 31.68 109.35
CA MET A 262 39.69 31.06 110.49
C MET A 262 40.66 30.39 111.46
N ALA A 263 41.60 29.60 110.96
CA ALA A 263 42.61 28.95 111.82
C ALA A 263 43.49 29.99 112.57
N LEU A 264 43.81 31.11 111.92
CA LEU A 264 44.50 32.23 112.58
C LEU A 264 43.63 32.90 113.65
N PHE A 265 42.32 33.02 113.43
CA PHE A 265 41.38 33.55 114.41
C PHE A 265 41.23 32.64 115.63
N GLU A 266 41.09 31.31 115.44
CA GLU A 266 41.04 30.33 116.53
C GLU A 266 42.27 30.40 117.43
N ILE A 267 43.48 30.52 116.84
CA ILE A 267 44.73 30.71 117.58
C ILE A 267 44.72 32.01 118.41
N GLU A 268 44.09 33.09 117.92
CA GLU A 268 43.98 34.34 118.67
C GLU A 268 42.91 34.25 119.78
N GLU A 269 41.81 33.52 119.55
CA GLU A 269 40.81 33.21 120.58
C GLU A 269 41.39 32.34 121.71
N GLU A 270 42.24 31.36 121.39
CA GLU A 270 42.96 30.57 122.40
C GLU A 270 43.90 31.45 123.25
N LYS A 271 44.63 32.39 122.64
CA LYS A 271 45.44 33.38 123.39
C LYS A 271 44.57 34.22 124.31
N LEU A 272 43.40 34.67 123.86
CA LEU A 272 42.46 35.43 124.68
C LEU A 272 41.96 34.60 125.87
N LYS A 273 41.55 33.35 125.68
CA LYS A 273 41.15 32.44 126.78
C LYS A 273 42.26 32.22 127.81
N VAL A 274 43.52 32.13 127.38
CA VAL A 274 44.67 32.06 128.30
C VAL A 274 44.82 33.36 129.11
N VAL A 275 44.58 34.52 128.51
CA VAL A 275 44.58 35.81 129.23
C VAL A 275 43.40 35.90 130.20
N GLU A 276 42.20 35.48 129.80
CA GLU A 276 41.00 35.46 130.65
C GLU A 276 41.16 34.56 131.87
N GLY A 277 41.59 33.30 131.69
CA GLY A 277 41.80 32.37 132.81
C GLY A 277 42.86 32.83 133.82
N ASN A 278 43.84 33.62 133.38
CA ASN A 278 44.81 34.27 134.28
C ASN A 278 44.15 35.34 135.18
N LEU A 279 43.11 36.03 134.69
CA LEU A 279 42.33 37.02 135.46
C LEU A 279 41.31 36.34 136.39
N GLU A 280 40.66 35.27 135.94
CA GLU A 280 39.76 34.47 136.80
C GLU A 280 40.49 33.92 138.02
N LYS A 281 41.73 33.42 137.84
CA LYS A 281 42.56 32.92 138.95
C LYS A 281 42.84 34.01 140.00
N GLN A 282 43.18 35.22 139.58
CA GLN A 282 43.37 36.37 140.48
C GLN A 282 42.09 36.71 141.26
N THR A 283 40.91 36.43 140.69
CA THR A 283 39.61 36.67 141.31
C THR A 283 39.25 35.59 142.35
N LEU A 284 39.62 34.33 142.10
CA LEU A 284 39.39 33.22 143.02
C LEU A 284 40.23 33.31 144.30
N ASP A 285 41.50 33.73 144.18
CA ASP A 285 42.40 33.94 145.32
C ASP A 285 41.85 35.01 146.30
N TRP A 286 41.01 35.95 145.82
CA TRP A 286 40.34 36.96 146.64
C TRP A 286 39.14 36.42 147.43
N LEU A 287 38.39 35.45 146.88
CA LEU A 287 37.19 34.89 147.51
C LEU A 287 37.52 34.00 148.72
N LEU A 288 38.62 33.25 148.69
CA LEU A 288 39.03 32.39 149.80
C LEU A 288 39.32 33.18 151.08
N ALA A 289 39.96 34.35 150.95
CA ALA A 289 40.21 35.27 152.06
C ALA A 289 38.93 35.81 152.73
N HIS A 290 37.78 35.73 152.06
CA HIS A 290 36.49 36.14 152.59
C HIS A 290 35.76 35.03 153.38
N GLU A 291 35.92 33.76 152.99
CA GLU A 291 35.31 32.62 153.70
C GLU A 291 35.95 32.41 155.10
N GLU A 292 37.25 32.70 155.26
CA GLU A 292 37.95 32.62 156.55
C GLU A 292 37.36 33.55 157.62
N LEU A 293 36.81 34.71 157.23
CA LEU A 293 36.15 35.65 158.14
C LEU A 293 34.78 35.15 158.65
N LYS A 294 34.16 34.21 157.94
CA LYS A 294 32.79 33.73 158.21
C LYS A 294 32.76 32.65 159.29
N ASN A 295 33.78 31.79 159.35
CA ASN A 295 33.88 30.72 160.35
C ASN A 295 34.03 31.22 161.80
N LEU A 296 34.38 32.49 162.00
CA LEU A 296 34.46 33.14 163.31
C LEU A 296 33.08 33.60 163.85
N ALA A 297 32.01 33.47 163.07
CA ALA A 297 30.68 34.02 163.42
C ALA A 297 29.68 32.99 163.98
N ASP A 298 29.91 31.69 163.79
CA ASP A 298 28.91 30.64 164.08
C ASP A 298 29.03 29.99 165.48
N GLU A 299 29.99 30.40 166.32
CA GLU A 299 30.23 29.79 167.65
C GLU A 299 29.34 30.35 168.80
N GLU A 300 28.50 31.37 168.58
CA GLU A 300 27.97 32.20 169.69
C GLU A 300 26.43 32.30 169.82
N SER A 301 25.71 31.21 170.17
CA SER A 301 24.32 31.35 170.69
C SER A 301 23.77 30.27 171.65
N GLU A 302 24.20 30.26 172.93
CA GLU A 302 23.32 29.77 174.02
C GLU A 302 23.51 30.50 175.38
N ARG A 303 22.93 31.71 175.52
CA ARG A 303 22.12 32.18 176.68
C ARG A 303 21.80 33.68 176.56
N ALA A 304 20.75 34.11 177.27
CA ALA A 304 20.21 35.46 177.18
C ALA A 304 19.97 36.09 178.56
N VAL A 305 20.35 37.36 178.71
CA VAL A 305 19.76 38.34 179.63
C VAL A 305 19.73 39.71 178.91
N ASP A 306 18.73 40.52 179.26
CA ASP A 306 18.47 41.92 178.96
C ASP A 306 17.93 42.39 177.58
N HIS A 307 16.93 43.29 177.71
CA HIS A 307 15.92 43.63 176.70
C HIS A 307 16.36 44.73 175.73
N ASN A 308 17.39 44.46 174.93
CA ASN A 308 17.66 45.20 173.68
C ASN A 308 17.47 44.34 172.41
N LYS A 309 16.92 43.13 172.56
CA LYS A 309 16.75 42.13 171.49
C LYS A 309 15.46 42.27 170.67
N ASN A 310 14.33 42.64 171.27
CA ASN A 310 13.04 42.68 170.54
C ASN A 310 12.98 43.75 169.43
N LEU A 311 13.77 44.85 169.53
CA LEU A 311 13.90 45.83 168.45
C LEU A 311 14.80 45.33 167.31
N GLN A 312 15.84 44.54 167.64
CA GLN A 312 16.63 43.81 166.66
C GLN A 312 15.81 42.70 165.98
N GLU A 313 14.88 42.04 166.66
CA GLU A 313 14.00 41.04 166.02
C GLU A 313 13.00 41.68 165.05
N PHE A 314 12.42 42.85 165.36
CA PHE A 314 11.66 43.60 164.37
C PHE A 314 12.53 44.05 163.18
N THR A 315 13.81 44.35 163.42
CA THR A 315 14.80 44.63 162.37
C THR A 315 15.12 43.38 161.54
N ARG A 316 15.23 42.20 162.17
CA ARG A 316 15.40 40.90 161.49
C ARG A 316 14.17 40.50 160.68
N VAL A 317 12.95 40.68 161.18
CA VAL A 317 11.71 40.43 160.40
C VAL A 317 11.62 41.40 159.23
N LYS A 318 12.04 42.65 159.41
CA LYS A 318 12.10 43.63 158.32
C LYS A 318 13.21 43.33 157.30
N LYS A 319 14.33 42.74 157.74
CA LYS A 319 15.37 42.18 156.86
C LYS A 319 14.85 40.95 156.12
N LEU A 320 14.27 39.97 156.80
CA LEU A 320 13.62 38.79 156.19
C LEU A 320 12.52 39.17 155.19
N LEU A 321 11.76 40.24 155.43
CA LEU A 321 10.78 40.74 154.46
C LEU A 321 11.45 41.40 153.24
N ALA A 322 12.66 41.94 153.40
CA ALA A 322 13.48 42.39 152.27
C ALA A 322 14.12 41.21 151.54
N ASP A 323 14.61 40.19 152.27
CA ASP A 323 15.20 38.97 151.73
C ASP A 323 14.14 38.18 150.93
N VAL A 324 12.93 37.97 151.46
CA VAL A 324 11.78 37.36 150.73
C VAL A 324 11.33 38.21 149.54
N ARG A 325 11.49 39.54 149.58
CA ARG A 325 11.25 40.39 148.40
C ARG A 325 12.35 40.22 147.35
N LEU A 326 13.61 40.05 147.76
CA LEU A 326 14.72 39.74 146.86
C LEU A 326 14.57 38.33 146.27
N GLU A 327 14.10 37.35 147.03
CA GLU A 327 13.74 36.00 146.54
C GLU A 327 12.53 36.01 145.61
N LEU A 328 11.51 36.85 145.87
CA LEU A 328 10.38 37.02 144.97
C LEU A 328 10.81 37.71 143.66
N VAL A 329 11.69 38.70 143.74
CA VAL A 329 12.29 39.36 142.55
C VAL A 329 13.17 38.38 141.79
N SER A 330 14.03 37.59 142.44
CA SER A 330 14.88 36.61 141.75
C SER A 330 14.07 35.43 141.19
N SER A 331 12.96 35.05 141.82
CA SER A 331 11.98 34.11 141.26
C SER A 331 11.24 34.70 140.05
N GLN A 332 10.90 35.98 140.09
CA GLN A 332 10.31 36.70 138.96
C GLN A 332 11.30 36.83 137.79
N GLU A 333 12.56 37.13 138.06
CA GLU A 333 13.66 37.15 137.08
C GLU A 333 13.94 35.75 136.52
N SER A 334 13.87 34.70 137.35
CA SER A 334 13.96 33.31 136.89
C SER A 334 12.79 32.92 136.00
N LEU A 335 11.59 33.41 136.28
CA LEU A 335 10.39 33.18 135.49
C LEU A 335 10.43 33.94 134.15
N THR A 336 10.95 35.18 134.12
CA THR A 336 11.15 35.91 132.86
C THR A 336 12.26 35.27 132.00
N LEU A 337 13.36 34.81 132.61
CA LEU A 337 14.38 34.02 131.92
C LEU A 337 13.82 32.70 131.34
N SER A 338 12.99 31.99 132.10
CA SER A 338 12.34 30.76 131.64
C SER A 338 11.34 31.03 130.51
N ARG A 339 10.55 32.11 130.60
CA ARG A 339 9.65 32.54 129.52
C ARG A 339 10.43 32.88 128.25
N LYS A 340 11.51 33.66 128.37
CA LYS A 340 12.37 34.00 127.23
C LYS A 340 12.94 32.73 126.57
N LYS A 341 13.44 31.76 127.36
CA LYS A 341 13.91 30.48 126.82
C LYS A 341 12.83 29.69 126.09
N MET A 342 11.58 29.72 126.57
CA MET A 342 10.44 29.10 125.87
C MET A 342 10.09 29.83 124.56
N GLU A 343 10.22 31.16 124.54
CA GLU A 343 10.01 32.02 123.37
C GLU A 343 11.11 31.78 122.32
N ASP A 344 12.39 31.76 122.72
CA ASP A 344 13.53 31.37 121.88
C ASP A 344 13.34 29.95 121.28
N GLN A 345 12.79 29.00 122.06
CA GLN A 345 12.47 27.66 121.59
C GLN A 345 11.28 27.63 120.63
N GLN A 346 10.28 28.48 120.82
CA GLN A 346 9.15 28.61 119.91
C GLN A 346 9.62 29.16 118.55
N GLU A 347 10.46 30.18 118.52
CA GLU A 347 11.04 30.68 117.27
C GLU A 347 11.81 29.60 116.49
N VAL A 348 12.56 28.75 117.19
CA VAL A 348 13.30 27.63 116.56
C VAL A 348 12.35 26.57 116.00
N LEU A 349 11.21 26.32 116.64
CA LEU A 349 10.19 25.42 116.11
C LEU A 349 9.46 26.03 114.91
N GLU A 350 9.13 27.32 114.94
CA GLU A 350 8.52 28.05 113.82
C GLU A 350 9.43 28.06 112.59
N LYS A 351 10.74 28.30 112.77
CA LYS A 351 11.75 28.19 111.69
C LYS A 351 11.77 26.79 111.05
N LYS A 352 11.76 25.73 111.86
CA LYS A 352 11.72 24.34 111.37
C LYS A 352 10.41 23.98 110.66
N LEU A 353 9.28 24.58 111.04
CA LEU A 353 8.02 24.37 110.33
C LEU A 353 8.03 25.05 108.96
N LEU A 354 8.67 26.21 108.82
CA LEU A 354 8.89 26.87 107.53
C LEU A 354 9.81 26.04 106.63
N GLU A 355 10.96 25.59 107.13
CA GLU A 355 11.88 24.70 106.40
C GLU A 355 11.16 23.43 105.89
N LEU A 356 10.30 22.82 106.70
CA LEU A 356 9.52 21.64 106.30
C LEU A 356 8.47 21.93 105.22
N GLU A 357 7.83 23.10 105.23
CA GLU A 357 6.89 23.48 104.17
C GLU A 357 7.64 23.86 102.88
N GLU A 358 8.80 24.52 102.95
CA GLU A 358 9.68 24.75 101.80
C GLU A 358 10.15 23.43 101.16
N TYR A 359 10.58 22.45 101.97
CA TYR A 359 10.90 21.11 101.46
C TYR A 359 9.69 20.42 100.83
N ARG A 360 8.49 20.62 101.38
CA ARG A 360 7.23 20.08 100.83
C ARG A 360 6.84 20.74 99.51
N GLU A 361 7.02 22.06 99.37
CA GLU A 361 6.84 22.77 98.11
C GLU A 361 7.84 22.32 97.04
N CYS A 362 9.11 22.11 97.42
CA CYS A 362 10.16 21.56 96.55
C CYS A 362 9.85 20.11 96.12
N LEU A 363 9.38 19.25 97.03
CA LEU A 363 8.90 17.91 96.69
C LEU A 363 7.67 17.95 95.78
N ASN A 364 6.73 18.89 96.00
CA ASN A 364 5.57 19.06 95.14
C ASN A 364 5.93 19.54 93.73
N SER A 365 6.96 20.39 93.56
CA SER A 365 7.43 20.81 92.24
C SER A 365 8.17 19.67 91.52
N TYR A 366 8.96 18.87 92.24
CA TYR A 366 9.60 17.67 91.70
C TYR A 366 8.58 16.57 91.29
N VAL A 367 7.53 16.34 92.09
CA VAL A 367 6.46 15.40 91.73
C VAL A 367 5.69 15.86 90.49
N LYS A 368 5.49 17.17 90.30
CA LYS A 368 4.89 17.72 89.07
C LYS A 368 5.78 17.49 87.85
N SER A 369 7.06 17.86 87.92
CA SER A 369 7.97 17.69 86.78
C SER A 369 8.23 16.21 86.43
N LEU A 370 8.19 15.31 87.42
CA LEU A 370 8.20 13.87 87.18
C LEU A 370 6.94 13.40 86.44
N GLY A 371 5.76 13.93 86.79
CA GLY A 371 4.50 13.65 86.09
C GLY A 371 4.50 14.18 84.65
N ASP A 372 5.02 15.39 84.42
CA ASP A 372 5.17 15.96 83.08
C ASP A 372 6.12 15.10 82.21
N ALA A 373 7.24 14.64 82.78
CA ALA A 373 8.16 13.73 82.10
C ALA A 373 7.56 12.34 81.82
N GLU A 374 6.69 11.81 82.70
CA GLU A 374 5.97 10.55 82.46
C GLU A 374 4.99 10.69 81.27
N VAL A 375 4.29 11.83 81.17
CA VAL A 375 3.41 12.14 80.04
C VAL A 375 4.20 12.28 78.74
N GLU A 376 5.35 12.97 78.75
CA GLU A 376 6.23 13.08 77.58
C GLU A 376 6.70 11.70 77.10
N VAL A 377 7.18 10.86 78.01
CA VAL A 377 7.64 9.48 77.71
C VAL A 377 6.51 8.62 77.13
N GLU A 378 5.28 8.69 77.64
CA GLU A 378 4.18 7.92 77.05
C GLU A 378 3.72 8.49 75.71
N SER A 379 3.87 9.80 75.47
CA SER A 379 3.65 10.40 74.15
C SER A 379 4.67 9.93 73.11
N GLU A 380 5.95 9.81 73.46
CA GLU A 380 6.99 9.27 72.59
C GLU A 380 6.82 7.76 72.35
N ARG A 381 6.41 7.00 73.36
CA ARG A 381 6.01 5.60 73.18
C ARG A 381 4.83 5.45 72.21
N ALA A 382 3.85 6.35 72.25
CA ALA A 382 2.74 6.35 71.29
C ALA A 382 3.22 6.65 69.86
N LYS A 383 4.11 7.63 69.67
CA LYS A 383 4.76 7.92 68.38
C LYS A 383 5.56 6.72 67.86
N LEU A 384 6.32 6.05 68.73
CA LEU A 384 7.09 4.85 68.39
C LEU A 384 6.18 3.71 67.91
N ARG A 385 5.08 3.41 68.64
CA ARG A 385 4.10 2.39 68.23
C ARG A 385 3.48 2.69 66.86
N LEU A 386 3.20 3.95 66.56
CA LEU A 386 2.70 4.38 65.23
C LEU A 386 3.75 4.20 64.13
N ALA A 387 5.01 4.56 64.40
CA ALA A 387 6.12 4.35 63.46
C ALA A 387 6.39 2.86 63.21
N GLU A 388 6.32 2.01 64.24
CA GLU A 388 6.42 0.56 64.12
C GLU A 388 5.29 -0.03 63.27
N ALA A 389 4.04 0.41 63.48
CA ALA A 389 2.90 -0.03 62.68
C ALA A 389 3.08 0.33 61.19
N ARG A 390 3.46 1.58 60.89
CA ARG A 390 3.74 2.04 59.52
C ARG A 390 4.92 1.27 58.89
N ASN A 391 5.96 0.96 59.65
CA ASN A 391 7.07 0.13 59.18
C ASN A 391 6.66 -1.32 58.89
N GLN A 392 5.63 -1.87 59.56
CA GLN A 392 5.08 -3.18 59.21
C GLN A 392 4.21 -3.12 57.95
N GLU A 393 3.44 -2.05 57.76
CA GLU A 393 2.65 -1.79 56.55
C GLU A 393 3.57 -1.72 55.31
N LEU A 394 4.57 -0.82 55.32
CA LEU A 394 5.55 -0.69 54.25
C LEU A 394 6.29 -2.01 53.95
N LYS A 395 6.53 -2.87 54.95
CA LYS A 395 7.12 -4.21 54.72
C LYS A 395 6.18 -5.17 54.00
N ARG A 396 4.87 -5.07 54.20
CA ARG A 396 3.86 -5.84 53.44
C ARG A 396 3.78 -5.32 52.01
N ASP A 397 3.71 -4.01 51.83
CA ASP A 397 3.63 -3.36 50.53
C ASP A 397 4.86 -3.70 49.66
N LEU A 398 6.07 -3.56 50.22
CA LEU A 398 7.33 -3.97 49.57
C LEU A 398 7.40 -5.48 49.27
N SER A 399 6.60 -6.32 49.94
CA SER A 399 6.50 -7.75 49.59
C SER A 399 5.57 -7.96 48.41
N ILE A 400 4.41 -7.29 48.40
CA ILE A 400 3.43 -7.34 47.31
C ILE A 400 4.04 -6.77 46.03
N GLU A 401 4.72 -5.63 46.10
CA GLU A 401 5.41 -5.00 44.97
C GLU A 401 6.50 -5.93 44.38
N LYS A 402 7.27 -6.62 45.22
CA LYS A 402 8.24 -7.64 44.76
C LYS A 402 7.58 -8.80 44.02
N ASP A 403 6.40 -9.23 44.44
CA ASP A 403 5.68 -10.31 43.77
C ASP A 403 5.05 -9.84 42.45
N VAL A 404 4.56 -8.60 42.37
CA VAL A 404 4.16 -7.95 41.11
C VAL A 404 5.34 -7.81 40.15
N ILE A 405 6.53 -7.40 40.63
CA ILE A 405 7.75 -7.31 39.80
C ILE A 405 8.14 -8.68 39.22
N LYS A 406 8.05 -9.77 40.01
CA LYS A 406 8.29 -11.14 39.49
C LYS A 406 7.29 -11.52 38.42
N GLU A 407 6.03 -11.18 38.61
CA GLU A 407 4.97 -11.50 37.64
C GLU A 407 5.16 -10.74 36.32
N LEU A 408 5.47 -9.44 36.38
CA LEU A 408 5.85 -8.64 35.20
C LEU A 408 7.11 -9.18 34.52
N GLN A 409 8.11 -9.67 35.28
CA GLN A 409 9.29 -10.33 34.72
C GLN A 409 8.94 -11.66 34.02
N ASN A 410 8.00 -12.44 34.56
CA ASN A 410 7.51 -13.67 33.91
C ASN A 410 6.79 -13.36 32.60
N GLN A 411 5.89 -12.38 32.60
CA GLN A 411 5.14 -11.94 31.42
C GLN A 411 6.09 -11.42 30.33
N LEU A 412 7.03 -10.53 30.68
CA LEU A 412 8.07 -10.03 29.77
C LEU A 412 8.92 -11.17 29.16
N ASN A 413 9.20 -12.22 29.92
CA ASN A 413 9.94 -13.39 29.42
C ASN A 413 9.09 -14.25 28.48
N GLU A 414 7.78 -14.36 28.69
CA GLU A 414 6.86 -15.09 27.81
C GLU A 414 6.57 -14.34 26.50
N GLU A 415 6.43 -13.01 26.57
CA GLU A 415 6.36 -12.14 25.38
C GLU A 415 7.64 -12.25 24.55
N LYS A 416 8.82 -12.25 25.18
CA LYS A 416 10.09 -12.47 24.48
C LYS A 416 10.17 -13.83 23.79
N ARG A 417 9.67 -14.91 24.41
CA ARG A 417 9.60 -16.24 23.77
C ARG A 417 8.66 -16.22 22.57
N SER A 418 7.47 -15.64 22.74
CA SER A 418 6.46 -15.48 21.68
C SER A 418 7.01 -14.67 20.50
N LEU A 419 7.71 -13.57 20.77
CA LEU A 419 8.36 -12.74 19.75
C LEU A 419 9.48 -13.48 19.01
N LEU A 420 10.30 -14.25 19.72
CA LEU A 420 11.34 -15.10 19.10
C LEU A 420 10.72 -16.17 18.21
N GLN A 421 9.64 -16.82 18.64
CA GLN A 421 8.90 -17.78 17.81
C GLN A 421 8.33 -17.11 16.55
N ALA A 422 7.66 -15.96 16.68
CA ALA A 422 7.13 -15.22 15.53
C ALA A 422 8.24 -14.74 14.57
N THR A 423 9.44 -14.45 15.10
CA THR A 423 10.61 -14.09 14.27
C THR A 423 11.12 -15.28 13.45
N GLU A 424 11.10 -16.49 14.02
CA GLU A 424 11.46 -17.73 13.32
C GLU A 424 10.38 -18.15 12.31
N GLU A 425 9.10 -17.95 12.62
CA GLU A 425 8.02 -18.16 11.64
C GLU A 425 8.14 -17.19 10.45
N LEU A 426 8.55 -15.94 10.70
CA LEU A 426 8.84 -14.96 9.64
C LEU A 426 10.10 -15.30 8.81
N SER A 427 11.12 -15.94 9.38
CA SER A 427 12.30 -16.39 8.61
C SER A 427 11.92 -17.53 7.66
N VAL A 428 11.16 -18.52 8.13
CA VAL A 428 10.63 -19.62 7.31
C VAL A 428 9.74 -19.11 6.17
N LEU A 429 8.84 -18.14 6.44
CA LEU A 429 8.01 -17.54 5.40
C LEU A 429 8.81 -16.74 4.36
N ARG A 430 9.93 -16.13 4.77
CA ARG A 430 10.84 -15.42 3.85
C ARG A 430 11.56 -16.41 2.93
N ASP A 431 12.10 -17.50 3.48
CA ASP A 431 12.76 -18.55 2.70
C ASP A 431 11.77 -19.19 1.69
N GLU A 432 10.51 -19.39 2.07
CA GLU A 432 9.48 -19.87 1.14
C GLU A 432 9.15 -18.84 0.05
N LEU A 433 9.11 -17.55 0.36
CA LEU A 433 8.90 -16.48 -0.62
C LEU A 433 10.06 -16.40 -1.64
N ASP A 434 11.30 -16.51 -1.18
CA ASP A 434 12.49 -16.49 -2.04
C ASP A 434 12.56 -17.74 -2.94
N ARG A 435 12.19 -18.91 -2.40
CA ARG A 435 11.98 -20.13 -3.18
C ARG A 435 10.91 -19.94 -4.26
N LYS A 436 9.74 -19.40 -3.91
CA LYS A 436 8.63 -19.15 -4.84
C LYS A 436 8.99 -18.13 -5.92
N THR A 437 9.74 -17.10 -5.56
CA THR A 437 10.27 -16.10 -6.50
C THR A 437 11.25 -16.73 -7.49
N SER A 438 12.10 -17.65 -7.02
CA SER A 438 13.02 -18.42 -7.86
C SER A 438 12.29 -19.39 -8.81
N GLU A 439 11.26 -20.09 -8.33
CA GLU A 439 10.37 -20.92 -9.15
C GLU A 439 9.67 -20.11 -10.24
N TYR A 440 9.10 -18.95 -9.89
CA TYR A 440 8.45 -18.05 -10.85
C TYR A 440 9.42 -17.54 -11.92
N LYS A 441 10.64 -17.14 -11.54
CA LYS A 441 11.69 -16.74 -12.48
C LYS A 441 12.04 -17.88 -13.45
N SER A 442 12.17 -19.11 -12.95
CA SER A 442 12.40 -20.30 -13.79
C SER A 442 11.25 -20.53 -14.79
N MET A 443 9.99 -20.47 -14.32
CA MET A 443 8.81 -20.59 -15.19
C MET A 443 8.75 -19.48 -16.25
N ARG A 444 9.11 -18.25 -15.91
CA ARG A 444 9.11 -17.13 -16.86
C ARG A 444 10.18 -17.30 -17.95
N ASN A 445 11.39 -17.74 -17.59
CA ASN A 445 12.43 -18.06 -18.58
C ASN A 445 12.01 -19.21 -19.50
N ALA A 446 11.33 -20.23 -18.97
CA ALA A 446 10.80 -21.33 -19.77
C ALA A 446 9.69 -20.87 -20.73
N LEU A 447 8.83 -19.94 -20.31
CA LEU A 447 7.81 -19.32 -21.15
C LEU A 447 8.44 -18.51 -22.29
N GLU A 448 9.41 -17.65 -21.99
CA GLU A 448 10.13 -16.83 -22.98
C GLU A 448 10.86 -17.70 -24.04
N SER A 449 11.44 -18.82 -23.60
CA SER A 449 12.00 -19.83 -24.52
C SER A 449 10.94 -20.46 -25.43
N LYS A 450 9.73 -20.72 -24.90
CA LYS A 450 8.60 -21.28 -25.68
C LYS A 450 7.98 -20.26 -26.63
N GLU A 451 7.89 -18.99 -26.22
CA GLU A 451 7.48 -17.87 -27.09
C GLU A 451 8.46 -17.71 -28.25
N SER A 452 9.77 -17.79 -27.98
CA SER A 452 10.82 -17.75 -29.00
C SER A 452 10.70 -18.90 -30.01
N GLN A 453 10.55 -20.16 -29.52
CA GLN A 453 10.33 -21.33 -30.38
C GLN A 453 9.04 -21.21 -31.22
N LEU A 454 7.99 -20.61 -30.68
CA LEU A 454 6.73 -20.40 -31.39
C LEU A 454 6.83 -19.31 -32.46
N VAL A 455 7.66 -18.28 -32.26
CA VAL A 455 7.99 -17.28 -33.28
C VAL A 455 8.81 -17.90 -34.41
N GLU A 456 9.81 -18.73 -34.08
CA GLU A 456 10.61 -19.46 -35.07
C GLU A 456 9.74 -20.39 -35.94
N ALA A 457 8.89 -21.21 -35.30
CA ALA A 457 7.97 -22.11 -36.02
C ALA A 457 6.97 -21.34 -36.91
N LYS A 458 6.48 -20.17 -36.47
CA LYS A 458 5.63 -19.30 -37.31
C LYS A 458 6.37 -18.79 -38.54
N LEU A 459 7.63 -18.41 -38.39
CA LEU A 459 8.47 -17.92 -39.48
C LEU A 459 8.81 -19.06 -40.47
N GLU A 460 9.09 -20.26 -39.99
CA GLU A 460 9.25 -21.45 -40.84
C GLU A 460 7.97 -21.76 -41.64
N ILE A 461 6.80 -21.75 -40.98
CA ILE A 461 5.50 -21.93 -41.67
C ILE A 461 5.29 -20.86 -42.75
N GLN A 462 5.69 -19.61 -42.51
CA GLN A 462 5.61 -18.55 -43.51
C GLN A 462 6.57 -18.79 -44.70
N GLN A 463 7.79 -19.28 -44.45
CA GLN A 463 8.73 -19.68 -45.50
C GLN A 463 8.24 -20.88 -46.30
N LEU A 464 7.59 -21.86 -45.66
CA LEU A 464 6.99 -23.00 -46.35
C LEU A 464 5.80 -22.57 -47.22
N LYS A 465 4.97 -21.62 -46.75
CA LYS A 465 3.89 -21.03 -47.56
C LYS A 465 4.41 -20.27 -48.78
N SER A 466 5.49 -19.48 -48.67
CA SER A 466 6.05 -18.79 -49.83
C SER A 466 6.69 -19.76 -50.83
N LYS A 467 7.36 -20.82 -50.35
CA LYS A 467 7.83 -21.93 -51.20
C LYS A 467 6.69 -22.66 -51.91
N GLN A 468 5.58 -22.92 -51.22
CA GLN A 468 4.39 -23.54 -51.81
C GLN A 468 3.83 -22.68 -52.95
N ALA A 469 3.61 -21.38 -52.70
CA ALA A 469 3.11 -20.46 -53.72
C ALA A 469 4.05 -20.34 -54.93
N PHE A 470 5.37 -20.35 -54.71
CA PHE A 470 6.37 -20.38 -55.79
C PHE A 470 6.29 -21.65 -56.64
N LEU A 471 6.16 -22.82 -56.00
CA LEU A 471 6.02 -24.10 -56.72
C LEU A 471 4.69 -24.19 -57.49
N GLU A 472 3.62 -23.63 -56.94
CA GLU A 472 2.30 -23.57 -57.60
C GLU A 472 2.34 -22.71 -58.88
N VAL A 473 3.02 -21.56 -58.84
CA VAL A 473 3.27 -20.73 -60.05
C VAL A 473 4.11 -21.47 -61.08
N MET A 474 5.23 -22.10 -60.69
CA MET A 474 6.04 -22.88 -61.66
C MET A 474 5.26 -24.07 -62.25
N LEU A 475 4.33 -24.67 -61.49
CA LEU A 475 3.50 -25.75 -61.98
C LEU A 475 2.51 -25.24 -63.05
N MET A 476 1.85 -24.09 -62.81
CA MET A 476 0.99 -23.44 -63.81
C MET A 476 1.75 -23.06 -65.09
N GLU A 477 2.99 -22.56 -64.97
CA GLU A 477 3.85 -22.28 -66.12
C GLU A 477 4.13 -23.57 -66.94
N LYS A 478 4.39 -24.70 -66.28
CA LYS A 478 4.62 -25.99 -66.95
C LYS A 478 3.36 -26.60 -67.54
N GLU A 479 2.18 -26.41 -66.93
CA GLU A 479 0.90 -26.79 -67.53
C GLU A 479 0.60 -25.97 -68.79
N SER A 480 0.98 -24.68 -68.81
CA SER A 480 0.88 -23.81 -69.99
C SER A 480 1.83 -24.25 -71.12
N GLU A 481 3.12 -24.52 -70.81
CA GLU A 481 4.09 -25.07 -71.77
C GLU A 481 3.64 -26.42 -72.35
N LEU A 482 3.06 -27.30 -71.51
CA LEU A 482 2.52 -28.58 -71.94
C LEU A 482 1.31 -28.40 -72.87
N SER A 483 0.42 -27.46 -72.56
CA SER A 483 -0.76 -27.14 -73.37
C SER A 483 -0.35 -26.61 -74.76
N GLN A 484 0.63 -25.69 -74.82
CA GLN A 484 1.20 -25.20 -76.09
C GLN A 484 1.86 -26.33 -76.89
N SER A 485 2.56 -27.25 -76.20
CA SER A 485 3.18 -28.42 -76.85
C SER A 485 2.14 -29.40 -77.41
N GLN A 486 1.00 -29.56 -76.74
CA GLN A 486 -0.15 -30.35 -77.23
C GLN A 486 -0.84 -29.68 -78.41
N GLU A 487 -0.99 -28.35 -78.39
CA GLU A 487 -1.53 -27.57 -79.51
C GLU A 487 -0.66 -27.73 -80.76
N MET A 488 0.64 -27.47 -80.68
CA MET A 488 1.59 -27.70 -81.78
C MET A 488 1.57 -29.16 -82.29
N LEU A 489 1.45 -30.14 -81.38
CA LEU A 489 1.31 -31.55 -81.78
C LEU A 489 0.00 -31.81 -82.52
N SER A 490 -1.09 -31.12 -82.18
CA SER A 490 -2.37 -31.22 -82.90
C SER A 490 -2.28 -30.60 -84.30
N GLU A 491 -1.59 -29.48 -84.45
CA GLU A 491 -1.30 -28.84 -85.75
C GLU A 491 -0.48 -29.77 -86.65
N VAL A 492 0.62 -30.33 -86.14
CA VAL A 492 1.46 -31.30 -86.88
C VAL A 492 0.67 -32.56 -87.27
N ASN A 493 -0.22 -33.05 -86.40
CA ASN A 493 -1.10 -34.18 -86.76
C ASN A 493 -2.10 -33.79 -87.88
N GLN A 494 -2.63 -32.57 -87.87
CA GLN A 494 -3.48 -32.07 -88.95
C GLN A 494 -2.70 -31.91 -90.27
N GLU A 495 -1.46 -31.43 -90.22
CA GLU A 495 -0.56 -31.39 -91.39
C GLU A 495 -0.28 -32.80 -91.93
N ILE A 496 -0.03 -33.78 -91.06
CA ILE A 496 0.15 -35.19 -91.47
C ILE A 496 -1.10 -35.74 -92.14
N LEU A 497 -2.31 -35.42 -91.64
CA LEU A 497 -3.57 -35.81 -92.29
C LEU A 497 -3.73 -35.15 -93.66
N ASN A 498 -3.43 -33.86 -93.78
CA ASN A 498 -3.48 -33.13 -95.04
C ASN A 498 -2.47 -33.69 -96.06
N LEU A 499 -1.24 -33.97 -95.64
CA LEU A 499 -0.20 -34.60 -96.47
C LEU A 499 -0.60 -36.02 -96.89
N LYS A 500 -1.25 -36.79 -96.01
CA LYS A 500 -1.75 -38.13 -96.33
C LYS A 500 -2.90 -38.10 -97.35
N ALA A 501 -3.79 -37.12 -97.26
CA ALA A 501 -4.82 -36.89 -98.28
C ALA A 501 -4.18 -36.56 -99.63
N LEU A 502 -3.25 -35.59 -99.66
CA LEU A 502 -2.52 -35.21 -100.87
C LEU A 502 -1.72 -36.38 -101.47
N LEU A 503 -1.10 -37.22 -100.64
CA LEU A 503 -0.46 -38.46 -101.10
C LEU A 503 -1.45 -39.45 -101.71
N SER A 504 -2.65 -39.60 -101.14
CA SER A 504 -3.72 -40.43 -101.71
C SER A 504 -4.20 -39.88 -103.06
N ASP A 505 -4.33 -38.56 -103.20
CA ASP A 505 -4.69 -37.91 -104.47
C ASP A 505 -3.60 -38.18 -105.51
N ARG A 506 -2.32 -38.00 -105.15
CA ARG A 506 -1.19 -38.33 -106.03
C ARG A 506 -1.08 -39.80 -106.37
N GLU A 507 -1.43 -40.70 -105.46
CA GLU A 507 -1.48 -42.14 -105.73
C GLU A 507 -2.62 -42.48 -106.70
N THR A 508 -3.79 -41.83 -106.59
CA THR A 508 -4.86 -41.99 -107.59
C THR A 508 -4.46 -41.44 -108.96
N GLU A 509 -3.88 -40.23 -109.06
CA GLU A 509 -3.27 -39.70 -110.31
C GLU A 509 -2.23 -40.67 -110.89
N LEU A 510 -1.38 -41.28 -110.05
CA LEU A 510 -0.36 -42.23 -110.48
C LEU A 510 -0.99 -43.54 -110.97
N THR A 511 -2.05 -44.04 -110.35
CA THR A 511 -2.78 -45.21 -110.87
C THR A 511 -3.47 -44.89 -112.19
N GLU A 512 -4.08 -43.71 -112.35
CA GLU A 512 -4.72 -43.27 -113.60
C GLU A 512 -3.70 -43.17 -114.73
N THR A 513 -2.59 -42.45 -114.52
CA THR A 513 -1.50 -42.35 -115.51
C THR A 513 -0.87 -43.71 -115.82
N THR A 514 -0.77 -44.63 -114.84
CA THR A 514 -0.34 -46.02 -115.05
C THR A 514 -1.36 -46.82 -115.88
N THR A 515 -2.67 -46.59 -115.72
CA THR A 515 -3.68 -47.22 -116.58
C THR A 515 -3.66 -46.67 -118.00
N MET A 516 -3.56 -45.35 -118.19
CA MET A 516 -3.35 -44.74 -119.50
C MET A 516 -2.07 -45.26 -120.16
N LEU A 517 -0.98 -45.44 -119.41
CA LEU A 517 0.25 -46.03 -119.94
C LEU A 517 0.00 -47.46 -120.44
N LYS A 518 -0.66 -48.32 -119.65
CA LYS A 518 -1.04 -49.68 -120.07
C LYS A 518 -1.97 -49.70 -121.29
N GLU A 519 -2.82 -48.70 -121.48
CA GLU A 519 -3.63 -48.56 -122.70
C GLU A 519 -2.79 -48.14 -123.91
N LYS A 520 -1.82 -47.24 -123.72
CA LYS A 520 -0.85 -46.87 -124.75
C LYS A 520 0.05 -48.05 -125.11
N ASP A 521 0.48 -48.86 -124.14
CA ASP A 521 1.24 -50.09 -124.37
C ASP A 521 0.43 -51.08 -125.20
N LYS A 522 -0.86 -51.31 -124.90
CA LYS A 522 -1.77 -52.12 -125.73
C LYS A 522 -1.94 -51.58 -127.16
N LEU A 523 -1.98 -50.25 -127.33
CA LEU A 523 -1.99 -49.62 -128.66
C LEU A 523 -0.66 -49.84 -129.40
N VAL A 524 0.47 -49.77 -128.69
CA VAL A 524 1.80 -50.08 -129.25
C VAL A 524 1.91 -51.57 -129.60
N GLU A 525 1.44 -52.49 -128.77
CA GLU A 525 1.35 -53.93 -129.09
C GLU A 525 0.52 -54.18 -130.35
N LYS A 526 -0.61 -53.48 -130.51
CA LYS A 526 -1.43 -53.56 -131.72
C LYS A 526 -0.68 -53.04 -132.94
N ILE A 527 -0.06 -51.85 -132.86
CA ILE A 527 0.79 -51.29 -133.91
C ILE A 527 1.95 -52.24 -134.24
N GLN A 528 2.52 -52.92 -133.24
CA GLN A 528 3.60 -53.88 -133.40
C GLN A 528 3.12 -55.16 -134.08
N HIS A 529 1.89 -55.60 -133.84
CA HIS A 529 1.28 -56.73 -134.54
C HIS A 529 1.00 -56.38 -136.02
N ASP A 530 0.36 -55.23 -136.28
CA ASP A 530 0.12 -54.71 -137.64
C ASP A 530 1.45 -54.50 -138.41
N ARG A 531 2.49 -54.02 -137.70
CA ARG A 531 3.86 -53.89 -138.24
C ARG A 531 4.50 -55.23 -138.51
N ASN A 532 4.29 -56.25 -137.68
CA ASN A 532 4.85 -57.59 -137.90
C ASN A 532 4.16 -58.31 -139.08
N GLU A 533 2.85 -58.12 -139.26
CA GLU A 533 2.13 -58.65 -140.43
C GLU A 533 2.59 -57.99 -141.75
N SER A 534 2.87 -56.68 -141.72
CA SER A 534 3.46 -55.98 -142.86
C SER A 534 4.95 -56.30 -143.06
N ASN A 535 5.71 -56.54 -141.98
CA ASN A 535 7.09 -57.02 -142.06
C ASN A 535 7.18 -58.42 -142.67
N LEU A 536 6.22 -59.33 -142.43
CA LEU A 536 6.23 -60.66 -143.08
C LEU A 536 6.15 -60.52 -144.61
N LYS A 537 5.32 -59.60 -145.10
CA LYS A 537 5.21 -59.22 -146.52
C LYS A 537 6.48 -58.48 -147.01
N TYR A 538 7.16 -57.76 -146.13
CA TYR A 538 8.43 -57.09 -146.43
C TYR A 538 9.62 -58.07 -146.52
N VAL A 539 9.65 -59.14 -145.71
CA VAL A 539 10.69 -60.17 -145.74
C VAL A 539 10.71 -60.91 -147.09
N GLU A 540 9.53 -61.19 -147.67
CA GLU A 540 9.42 -61.71 -149.05
C GLU A 540 10.13 -60.79 -150.06
N ALA A 541 9.93 -59.47 -149.96
CA ALA A 541 10.61 -58.49 -150.80
C ALA A 541 12.10 -58.26 -150.44
N THR A 542 12.50 -58.52 -149.19
CA THR A 542 13.87 -58.27 -148.69
C THR A 542 14.89 -59.23 -149.31
N THR A 543 14.48 -60.47 -149.61
CA THR A 543 15.33 -61.46 -150.31
C THR A 543 15.81 -60.99 -151.69
N VAL A 544 15.11 -60.03 -152.31
CA VAL A 544 15.51 -59.40 -153.59
C VAL A 544 16.50 -58.25 -153.36
N VAL A 545 16.46 -57.60 -152.19
CA VAL A 545 17.27 -56.42 -151.83
C VAL A 545 18.60 -56.80 -151.16
N GLU A 546 18.71 -57.98 -150.53
CA GLU A 546 19.98 -58.49 -150.00
C GLU A 546 21.06 -58.68 -151.09
N ARG A 547 20.67 -58.77 -152.37
CA ARG A 547 21.59 -58.73 -153.53
C ARG A 547 22.27 -57.37 -153.75
N ILE A 548 21.81 -56.32 -153.07
CA ILE A 548 22.24 -54.92 -153.25
C ILE A 548 23.02 -54.39 -152.02
N PHE A 549 22.87 -55.00 -150.84
CA PHE A 549 23.38 -54.44 -149.57
C PHE A 549 24.84 -54.81 -149.21
N GLU A 550 25.55 -55.63 -150.00
CA GLU A 550 26.97 -55.98 -149.73
C GLU A 550 27.96 -54.81 -149.81
N LEU A 551 27.54 -53.61 -150.26
CA LEU A 551 28.45 -52.49 -150.60
C LEU A 551 28.56 -51.34 -149.60
N THR A 552 27.82 -51.33 -148.48
CA THR A 552 27.91 -50.23 -147.49
C THR A 552 28.13 -50.77 -146.09
N ASN A 553 29.37 -51.16 -145.75
CA ASN A 553 30.38 -50.23 -145.22
C ASN A 553 29.92 -49.66 -143.86
N LYS A 554 30.10 -50.37 -142.74
CA LYS A 554 31.40 -50.57 -142.04
C LYS A 554 31.94 -49.28 -141.37
N VAL A 555 31.09 -48.61 -140.58
CA VAL A 555 31.45 -47.63 -139.53
C VAL A 555 30.41 -47.83 -138.39
N VAL A 556 30.69 -48.60 -137.32
CA VAL A 556 31.42 -48.28 -136.07
C VAL A 556 30.59 -47.59 -134.98
N SER A 557 30.75 -48.11 -133.75
CA SER A 557 30.04 -47.89 -132.48
C SER A 557 30.88 -48.50 -131.32
N SER A 558 30.73 -48.22 -130.00
CA SER A 558 29.99 -47.18 -129.26
C SER A 558 30.33 -47.17 -127.75
N ILE A 559 30.36 -45.98 -127.11
CA ILE A 559 29.86 -45.68 -125.72
C ILE A 559 30.65 -46.29 -124.49
N GLU A 560 30.27 -45.90 -123.23
CA GLU A 560 30.56 -46.44 -121.83
C GLU A 560 31.72 -45.85 -120.95
N HIS A 561 31.76 -45.84 -119.58
CA HIS A 561 30.77 -45.65 -118.46
C HIS A 561 31.42 -45.47 -117.01
N GLU A 562 30.61 -45.14 -115.96
CA GLU A 562 30.79 -45.19 -114.45
C GLU A 562 31.94 -44.43 -113.68
N GLY A 563 31.99 -44.26 -112.32
CA GLY A 563 31.00 -44.52 -111.21
C GLY A 563 31.46 -44.35 -109.70
N ARG A 564 30.82 -43.43 -108.94
CA ARG A 564 30.35 -43.40 -107.49
C ARG A 564 31.14 -43.94 -106.23
N ILE A 565 31.17 -43.18 -105.09
CA ILE A 565 31.24 -43.63 -103.63
C ILE A 565 30.63 -42.56 -102.65
N LEU A 566 29.94 -42.91 -101.54
CA LEU A 566 29.74 -42.08 -100.30
C LEU A 566 29.00 -42.81 -99.13
N SER A 567 29.52 -42.84 -97.88
CA SER A 567 28.74 -43.28 -96.67
C SER A 567 29.27 -43.00 -95.23
N LYS A 568 30.36 -42.24 -95.00
CA LYS A 568 30.97 -42.10 -93.65
C LYS A 568 30.77 -40.76 -92.91
N GLU A 569 30.24 -39.72 -93.56
CA GLU A 569 30.13 -38.38 -92.94
C GLU A 569 29.05 -38.27 -91.84
N LYS A 570 27.87 -38.87 -92.06
CA LYS A 570 26.68 -38.66 -91.21
C LYS A 570 26.80 -39.11 -89.75
N GLN A 571 27.84 -39.86 -89.38
CA GLN A 571 27.99 -40.42 -88.04
C GLN A 571 28.82 -39.53 -87.11
N LEU A 572 29.73 -38.72 -87.66
CA LEU A 572 30.56 -37.78 -86.90
C LEU A 572 29.82 -36.46 -86.60
N GLU A 573 28.88 -36.08 -87.47
CA GLU A 573 28.07 -34.87 -87.33
C GLU A 573 27.15 -34.94 -86.10
N THR A 574 26.49 -36.09 -85.88
CA THR A 574 25.58 -36.31 -84.74
C THR A 574 26.27 -36.38 -83.38
N GLU A 575 27.54 -36.78 -83.32
CA GLU A 575 28.31 -36.76 -82.05
C GLU A 575 28.79 -35.35 -81.70
N LEU A 576 29.12 -34.53 -82.71
CA LEU A 576 29.48 -33.12 -82.54
C LEU A 576 28.32 -32.29 -81.98
N ASP A 577 27.11 -32.47 -82.50
CA ASP A 577 25.91 -31.75 -82.01
C ASP A 577 25.60 -32.06 -80.54
N LEU A 578 25.72 -33.32 -80.12
CA LEU A 578 25.48 -33.73 -78.74
C LEU A 578 26.50 -33.12 -77.75
N ILE A 579 27.75 -32.97 -78.18
CA ILE A 579 28.81 -32.34 -77.38
C ILE A 579 28.59 -30.81 -77.30
N MET A 580 28.15 -30.16 -78.38
CA MET A 580 27.82 -28.73 -78.34
C MET A 580 26.67 -28.41 -77.38
N GLU A 581 25.62 -29.22 -77.37
CA GLU A 581 24.44 -28.95 -76.53
C GLU A 581 24.70 -29.22 -75.03
N THR A 582 25.49 -30.25 -74.71
CA THR A 582 25.95 -30.48 -73.34
C THR A 582 26.88 -29.37 -72.83
N LEU A 583 27.69 -28.77 -73.70
CA LEU A 583 28.53 -27.61 -73.35
C LEU A 583 27.68 -26.37 -73.02
N ARG A 584 26.67 -26.06 -73.84
CA ARG A 584 25.72 -24.94 -73.62
C ARG A 584 24.95 -25.07 -72.31
N SER A 585 24.47 -26.27 -72.00
CA SER A 585 23.79 -26.55 -70.73
C SER A 585 24.67 -26.25 -69.52
N ARG A 586 25.95 -26.67 -69.58
CA ARG A 586 26.95 -26.41 -68.53
C ARG A 586 27.28 -24.92 -68.38
N GLU A 587 27.37 -24.17 -69.49
CA GLU A 587 27.61 -22.73 -69.48
C GLU A 587 26.47 -21.96 -68.80
N MET A 588 25.22 -22.34 -69.07
CA MET A 588 24.04 -21.76 -68.41
C MET A 588 23.99 -22.03 -66.90
N GLU A 589 24.38 -23.23 -66.46
CA GLU A 589 24.51 -23.59 -65.04
C GLU A 589 25.57 -22.74 -64.32
N VAL A 590 26.72 -22.49 -64.98
CA VAL A 590 27.77 -21.59 -64.47
C VAL A 590 27.28 -20.14 -64.38
N LEU A 591 26.47 -19.68 -65.34
CA LEU A 591 25.86 -18.33 -65.27
C LEU A 591 24.82 -18.21 -64.15
N GLN A 592 24.00 -19.24 -63.91
CA GLN A 592 23.05 -19.25 -62.80
C GLN A 592 23.75 -19.25 -61.43
N THR A 593 24.75 -20.11 -61.24
CA THR A 593 25.53 -20.15 -59.99
C THR A 593 26.28 -18.85 -59.73
N ARG A 594 26.84 -18.21 -60.77
CA ARG A 594 27.46 -16.89 -60.66
C ARG A 594 26.47 -15.80 -60.23
N ARG A 595 25.24 -15.79 -60.77
CA ARG A 595 24.18 -14.87 -60.33
C ARG A 595 23.80 -15.10 -58.87
N ALA A 596 23.58 -16.35 -58.47
CA ALA A 596 23.25 -16.70 -57.08
C ALA A 596 24.34 -16.25 -56.10
N LEU A 597 25.62 -16.40 -56.47
CA LEU A 597 26.75 -15.95 -55.66
C LEU A 597 26.76 -14.43 -55.49
N THR A 598 26.51 -13.65 -56.55
CA THR A 598 26.42 -12.18 -56.43
C THR A 598 25.23 -11.71 -55.58
N VAL A 599 24.13 -12.47 -55.51
CA VAL A 599 23.02 -12.17 -54.59
C VAL A 599 23.47 -12.38 -53.14
N LYS A 600 24.17 -13.49 -52.84
CA LYS A 600 24.70 -13.75 -51.49
C LYS A 600 25.78 -12.78 -51.05
N GLU A 601 26.62 -12.30 -51.97
CA GLU A 601 27.62 -11.27 -51.69
C GLU A 601 26.95 -9.93 -51.29
N ASN A 602 25.84 -9.56 -51.95
CA ASN A 602 25.04 -8.39 -51.58
C ASN A 602 24.28 -8.56 -50.25
N GLU A 603 23.73 -9.75 -49.96
CA GLU A 603 23.12 -10.07 -48.66
C GLU A 603 24.14 -9.94 -47.52
N LEU A 604 25.35 -10.47 -47.70
CA LEU A 604 26.44 -10.37 -46.71
C LEU A 604 26.87 -8.92 -46.50
N LYS A 605 26.94 -8.12 -47.57
CA LYS A 605 27.25 -6.68 -47.45
C LYS A 605 26.20 -5.95 -46.61
N MET A 606 24.91 -6.14 -46.87
CA MET A 606 23.85 -5.56 -46.05
C MET A 606 23.86 -6.04 -44.60
N ALA A 607 24.28 -7.29 -44.34
CA ALA A 607 24.44 -7.80 -42.97
C ALA A 607 25.64 -7.14 -42.25
N LEU A 608 26.75 -6.91 -42.97
CA LEU A 608 27.92 -6.21 -42.46
C LEU A 608 27.60 -4.74 -42.11
N ASP A 609 26.88 -4.04 -42.99
CA ASP A 609 26.48 -2.65 -42.80
C ASP A 609 25.60 -2.50 -41.54
N LYS A 610 24.61 -3.40 -41.34
CA LYS A 610 23.77 -3.44 -40.13
C LYS A 610 24.53 -3.79 -38.85
N LEU A 611 25.57 -4.64 -38.94
CA LEU A 611 26.40 -4.98 -37.79
C LEU A 611 27.26 -3.79 -37.37
N ASN A 612 27.78 -3.03 -38.34
CA ASN A 612 28.53 -1.80 -38.10
C ASN A 612 27.63 -0.68 -37.52
N GLU A 613 26.38 -0.56 -37.97
CA GLU A 613 25.36 0.32 -37.39
C GLU A 613 25.13 -0.03 -35.90
N ARG A 614 24.89 -1.31 -35.58
CA ARG A 614 24.76 -1.82 -34.21
C ARG A 614 25.99 -1.60 -33.33
N GLU A 615 27.20 -1.69 -33.91
CA GLU A 615 28.43 -1.42 -33.18
C GLU A 615 28.55 0.07 -32.82
N ASN A 616 28.07 0.97 -33.67
CA ASN A 616 28.05 2.40 -33.41
C ASN A 616 26.96 2.78 -32.38
N GLU A 617 25.75 2.24 -32.49
CA GLU A 617 24.71 2.35 -31.44
C GLU A 617 25.25 1.92 -30.06
N MET A 618 26.00 0.81 -30.00
CA MET A 618 26.64 0.36 -28.75
C MET A 618 27.79 1.25 -28.27
N LYS A 619 28.47 1.99 -29.14
CA LYS A 619 29.49 2.99 -28.73
C LYS A 619 28.82 4.24 -28.16
N GLU A 620 27.73 4.70 -28.77
CA GLU A 620 26.95 5.84 -28.27
C GLU A 620 26.33 5.53 -26.90
N MET A 621 25.64 4.40 -26.73
CA MET A 621 25.10 3.98 -25.43
C MET A 621 26.18 3.85 -24.34
N LYS A 622 27.41 3.44 -24.69
CA LYS A 622 28.53 3.41 -23.73
C LYS A 622 29.01 4.80 -23.34
N GLN A 623 29.02 5.76 -24.28
CA GLN A 623 29.38 7.16 -23.99
C GLN A 623 28.32 7.83 -23.11
N GLU A 624 27.05 7.58 -23.39
CA GLU A 624 25.92 8.03 -22.56
C GLU A 624 26.02 7.46 -21.13
N LEU A 625 26.23 6.15 -20.99
CA LEU A 625 26.44 5.51 -19.68
C LEU A 625 27.64 6.09 -18.91
N THR A 626 28.75 6.41 -19.57
CA THR A 626 29.89 7.07 -18.90
C THR A 626 29.57 8.49 -18.45
N LYS A 627 28.76 9.22 -19.24
CA LYS A 627 28.31 10.56 -18.88
C LYS A 627 27.36 10.54 -17.69
N ASP A 628 26.38 9.62 -17.68
CA ASP A 628 25.48 9.40 -16.55
C ASP A 628 26.24 9.04 -15.27
N ALA A 629 27.31 8.24 -15.38
CA ALA A 629 28.17 7.88 -14.25
C ALA A 629 29.02 9.05 -13.73
N ASP A 630 29.40 10.00 -14.58
CA ASP A 630 30.08 11.24 -14.18
C ASP A 630 29.09 12.27 -13.61
N ASP A 631 27.87 12.38 -14.17
CA ASP A 631 26.79 13.23 -13.63
C ASP A 631 26.30 12.71 -12.25
N LEU A 632 26.21 11.38 -12.06
CA LEU A 632 25.97 10.76 -10.74
C LEU A 632 27.10 11.06 -9.74
N ARG A 633 28.36 11.04 -10.17
CA ARG A 633 29.50 11.40 -9.31
C ARG A 633 29.42 12.85 -8.88
N LYS A 634 29.08 13.75 -9.82
CA LYS A 634 28.87 15.17 -9.55
C LYS A 634 27.69 15.43 -8.62
N LEU A 635 26.59 14.69 -8.75
CA LEU A 635 25.49 14.73 -7.79
C LEU A 635 25.92 14.24 -6.40
N TYR A 636 26.74 13.19 -6.32
CA TYR A 636 27.31 12.72 -5.05
C TYR A 636 28.23 13.76 -4.41
N GLU A 637 29.08 14.43 -5.20
CA GLU A 637 29.91 15.56 -4.75
C GLU A 637 29.06 16.74 -4.25
N MET A 638 28.01 17.14 -4.99
CA MET A 638 27.07 18.20 -4.56
C MET A 638 26.29 17.83 -3.29
N VAL A 639 25.92 16.56 -3.12
CA VAL A 639 25.28 16.05 -1.91
C VAL A 639 26.28 16.08 -0.75
N GLN A 640 27.53 15.65 -0.96
CA GLN A 640 28.57 15.68 0.06
C GLN A 640 28.98 17.12 0.45
N GLU A 641 28.98 18.06 -0.50
CA GLU A 641 29.20 19.49 -0.25
C GLU A 641 28.05 20.14 0.53
N ARG A 642 26.78 19.77 0.23
CA ARG A 642 25.62 20.20 1.03
C ARG A 642 25.56 19.61 2.43
N ILE A 643 26.03 18.37 2.59
CA ILE A 643 26.01 17.65 3.86
C ILE A 643 27.16 18.11 4.77
N GLY A 644 28.35 18.38 4.21
CA GLY A 644 29.53 18.75 5.00
C GLY A 644 29.90 17.65 6.01
N ASP A 645 30.24 18.06 7.23
CA ASP A 645 30.49 17.13 8.35
C ASP A 645 29.21 16.66 9.06
N LYS A 646 28.03 17.22 8.74
CA LYS A 646 26.76 16.86 9.41
C LYS A 646 26.32 15.46 9.00
N SER A 647 25.89 14.63 9.93
CA SER A 647 25.29 13.35 9.55
C SER A 647 23.92 13.53 8.89
N ILE A 648 23.49 12.54 8.09
CA ILE A 648 22.11 12.48 7.56
C ILE A 648 21.06 12.50 8.69
N GLY A 649 21.42 12.02 9.89
CA GLY A 649 20.60 12.14 11.09
C GLY A 649 20.46 13.58 11.58
N GLU A 650 21.54 14.35 11.61
CA GLU A 650 21.51 15.78 11.97
C GLU A 650 20.69 16.60 10.97
N LEU A 651 20.77 16.33 9.68
CA LEU A 651 19.93 17.00 8.67
C LEU A 651 18.46 16.61 8.78
N ALA A 652 18.15 15.38 9.19
CA ALA A 652 16.78 14.97 9.48
C ALA A 652 16.24 15.68 10.74
N ILE A 653 17.08 15.88 11.77
CA ILE A 653 16.73 16.65 12.97
C ILE A 653 16.53 18.13 12.61
N GLU A 654 17.46 18.76 11.91
CA GLU A 654 17.36 20.17 11.47
C GLU A 654 16.11 20.40 10.58
N LYS A 655 15.74 19.42 9.75
CA LYS A 655 14.49 19.45 8.98
C LYS A 655 13.25 19.34 9.87
N LEU A 656 13.24 18.45 10.86
CA LEU A 656 12.12 18.28 11.79
C LEU A 656 11.97 19.49 12.73
N GLU A 657 13.08 20.11 13.14
CA GLU A 657 13.09 21.37 13.91
C GLU A 657 12.53 22.53 13.06
N LEU A 658 12.86 22.60 11.76
CA LEU A 658 12.32 23.60 10.85
C LEU A 658 10.84 23.35 10.54
N GLU A 659 10.40 22.10 10.36
CA GLU A 659 8.98 21.75 10.21
C GLU A 659 8.19 22.04 11.50
N ALA A 660 8.76 21.80 12.68
CA ALA A 660 8.15 22.17 13.96
C ALA A 660 8.01 23.70 14.09
N ALA A 661 9.07 24.46 13.79
CA ALA A 661 9.03 25.92 13.80
C ALA A 661 8.01 26.48 12.78
N GLN A 662 7.87 25.84 11.61
CA GLN A 662 6.86 26.22 10.61
C GLN A 662 5.43 25.96 11.12
N LEU A 663 5.19 24.82 11.78
CA LEU A 663 3.89 24.51 12.40
C LEU A 663 3.56 25.42 13.59
N GLU A 664 4.56 25.82 14.39
CA GLU A 664 4.39 26.82 15.45
C GLU A 664 4.00 28.19 14.89
N VAL A 665 4.64 28.61 13.79
CA VAL A 665 4.27 29.83 13.06
C VAL A 665 2.85 29.73 12.52
N GLU A 666 2.47 28.63 11.86
CA GLU A 666 1.11 28.42 11.32
C GLU A 666 0.04 28.40 12.42
N ALA A 667 0.33 27.78 13.56
CA ALA A 667 -0.56 27.81 14.72
C ALA A 667 -0.70 29.23 15.31
N ALA A 668 0.39 30.00 15.37
CA ALA A 668 0.38 31.38 15.85
C ALA A 668 -0.36 32.33 14.90
N THR A 669 -0.18 32.19 13.58
CA THR A 669 -0.93 32.99 12.59
C THR A 669 -2.42 32.64 12.61
N SER A 670 -2.79 31.36 12.66
CA SER A 670 -4.19 30.93 12.76
C SER A 670 -4.86 31.43 14.04
N ALA A 671 -4.14 31.44 15.18
CA ALA A 671 -4.64 32.01 16.43
C ALA A 671 -4.88 33.54 16.33
N LEU A 672 -3.98 34.28 15.68
CA LEU A 672 -4.13 35.72 15.42
C LEU A 672 -5.33 36.01 14.50
N GLU A 673 -5.48 35.26 13.40
CA GLU A 673 -6.64 35.41 12.51
C GLU A 673 -7.96 35.20 13.26
N LYS A 674 -8.05 34.13 14.06
CA LYS A 674 -9.24 33.82 14.87
C LYS A 674 -9.53 34.89 15.93
N LEU A 675 -8.50 35.47 16.54
CA LEU A 675 -8.65 36.62 17.44
C LEU A 675 -9.22 37.85 16.71
N THR A 676 -8.80 38.14 15.47
CA THR A 676 -9.41 39.25 14.70
C THR A 676 -10.82 38.96 14.21
N GLU A 677 -11.20 37.69 14.01
CA GLU A 677 -12.59 37.36 13.69
C GLU A 677 -13.49 37.58 14.90
N MET A 678 -13.09 37.09 16.07
CA MET A 678 -13.79 37.34 17.33
C MET A 678 -13.84 38.83 17.70
N SER A 679 -12.78 39.61 17.45
CA SER A 679 -12.81 41.07 17.68
C SER A 679 -13.81 41.76 16.74
N ARG A 680 -13.84 41.38 15.46
CA ARG A 680 -14.83 41.89 14.49
C ARG A 680 -16.26 41.50 14.86
N GLU A 681 -16.50 40.29 15.37
CA GLU A 681 -17.81 39.90 15.90
C GLU A 681 -18.20 40.66 17.17
N LEU A 682 -17.25 40.90 18.08
CA LEU A 682 -17.49 41.70 19.29
C LEU A 682 -17.82 43.16 18.96
N VAL A 683 -17.14 43.77 17.97
CA VAL A 683 -17.47 45.13 17.47
C VAL A 683 -18.85 45.17 16.81
N ARG A 684 -19.25 44.13 16.06
CA ARG A 684 -20.58 44.03 15.45
C ARG A 684 -21.68 43.86 16.50
N THR A 685 -21.50 42.96 17.46
CA THR A 685 -22.49 42.68 18.52
C THR A 685 -22.65 43.85 19.49
N THR A 686 -21.56 44.51 19.89
CA THR A 686 -21.65 45.77 20.67
C THR A 686 -22.30 46.90 19.88
N SER A 687 -22.12 46.96 18.56
CA SER A 687 -22.85 47.93 17.72
C SER A 687 -24.35 47.61 17.61
N LEU A 688 -24.72 46.33 17.44
CA LEU A 688 -26.12 45.89 17.44
C LEU A 688 -26.82 46.13 18.79
N LEU A 689 -26.12 46.01 19.91
CA LEU A 689 -26.65 46.34 21.24
C LEU A 689 -26.91 47.85 21.41
N ILE A 690 -26.09 48.71 20.79
CA ILE A 690 -26.29 50.17 20.80
C ILE A 690 -27.45 50.58 19.89
N ASP A 691 -27.65 49.88 18.76
CA ASP A 691 -28.77 50.13 17.85
C ASP A 691 -30.12 49.58 18.38
N ALA A 692 -30.09 48.60 19.28
CA ALA A 692 -31.30 47.99 19.87
C ALA A 692 -31.91 48.79 21.03
N ASP A 693 -31.17 49.74 21.63
CA ASP A 693 -31.58 50.48 22.84
C ASP A 693 -32.54 51.66 22.56
N TYR A 694 -33.24 51.62 21.42
CA TYR A 694 -34.18 52.66 20.98
C TYR A 694 -35.65 52.23 20.87
N ASP A 695 -35.98 50.93 20.99
CA ASP A 695 -37.39 50.49 20.89
C ASP A 695 -37.68 49.12 21.54
N LEU A 696 -37.86 49.08 22.88
CA LEU A 696 -38.54 47.95 23.53
C LEU A 696 -39.13 48.30 24.91
N ASP A 697 -40.44 48.57 24.92
CA ASP A 697 -41.24 48.79 26.13
C ASP A 697 -42.01 47.52 26.56
N VAL A 698 -42.28 47.42 27.88
CA VAL A 698 -43.23 46.54 28.58
C VAL A 698 -42.89 45.05 28.87
N SER A 699 -42.69 44.81 30.18
CA SER A 699 -43.02 43.62 31.01
C SER A 699 -42.24 42.29 30.86
N THR A 700 -41.60 41.91 31.97
CA THR A 700 -42.17 40.89 32.88
C THR A 700 -41.68 41.04 34.33
N LYS A 701 -42.52 40.66 35.30
CA LYS A 701 -42.23 40.78 36.74
C LYS A 701 -41.40 39.58 37.25
N ASN A 702 -40.38 39.84 38.08
CA ASN A 702 -40.28 39.41 39.49
C ASN A 702 -38.86 39.63 40.04
N ILE A 703 -38.75 40.13 41.28
CA ILE A 703 -37.52 40.58 41.98
C ILE A 703 -37.38 39.68 43.24
N PRO A 704 -36.17 39.25 43.66
CA PRO A 704 -35.40 39.97 44.69
C PRO A 704 -33.89 40.14 44.42
N GLU A 705 -33.49 41.41 44.34
CA GLU A 705 -32.33 42.03 45.02
C GLU A 705 -31.00 41.28 45.13
N ARG A 706 -29.99 41.77 44.38
CA ARG A 706 -28.66 42.03 44.95
C ARG A 706 -28.05 43.27 44.30
N GLU A 707 -27.50 44.15 45.13
CA GLU A 707 -26.96 45.46 44.74
C GLU A 707 -25.74 45.33 43.82
N VAL A 708 -25.75 46.07 42.71
CA VAL A 708 -24.58 46.38 41.87
C VAL A 708 -24.72 47.86 41.47
N PRO A 709 -23.66 48.69 41.56
CA PRO A 709 -23.79 50.13 41.44
C PRO A 709 -24.07 50.59 40.00
N VAL A 710 -24.74 51.73 39.89
CA VAL A 710 -24.97 52.46 38.64
C VAL A 710 -23.63 52.83 38.02
N VAL A 711 -23.31 52.23 36.87
CA VAL A 711 -22.18 52.65 36.03
C VAL A 711 -22.73 53.55 34.91
N GLU A 712 -22.05 54.68 34.70
CA GLU A 712 -22.48 55.75 33.81
C GLU A 712 -22.42 55.33 32.33
N ASN A 713 -23.35 55.85 31.51
CA ASN A 713 -23.44 55.60 30.06
C ASN A 713 -22.21 56.03 29.23
N GLY A 714 -21.15 56.57 29.84
CA GLY A 714 -19.84 56.74 29.20
C GLY A 714 -19.09 55.42 28.98
N CYS A 715 -19.26 54.45 29.88
CA CYS A 715 -18.46 53.22 29.91
C CYS A 715 -18.64 52.34 28.64
N PHE A 716 -19.83 52.34 28.04
CA PHE A 716 -20.10 51.58 26.80
C PHE A 716 -19.46 52.22 25.55
N ALA A 717 -19.33 53.55 25.53
CA ALA A 717 -18.62 54.26 24.47
C ALA A 717 -17.10 54.06 24.60
N GLU A 718 -16.57 54.12 25.82
CA GLU A 718 -15.17 53.77 26.13
C GLU A 718 -14.86 52.32 25.74
N LEU A 719 -15.70 51.36 26.14
CA LEU A 719 -15.61 49.96 25.75
C LEU A 719 -15.58 49.80 24.23
N LYS A 720 -16.47 50.49 23.50
CA LYS A 720 -16.48 50.46 22.03
C LYS A 720 -15.19 51.02 21.42
N THR A 721 -14.67 52.12 21.95
CA THR A 721 -13.39 52.69 21.47
C THR A 721 -12.19 51.80 21.80
N GLU A 722 -12.18 51.13 22.95
CA GLU A 722 -11.07 50.29 23.37
C GLU A 722 -11.09 48.92 22.68
N VAL A 723 -12.28 48.33 22.45
CA VAL A 723 -12.43 47.13 21.61
C VAL A 723 -12.08 47.43 20.14
N ALA A 724 -12.40 48.62 19.62
CA ALA A 724 -11.95 49.05 18.30
C ALA A 724 -10.42 49.19 18.24
N ARG A 725 -9.79 49.88 19.20
CA ARG A 725 -8.32 49.97 19.32
C ARG A 725 -7.65 48.60 19.42
N LEU A 726 -8.23 47.69 20.20
CA LEU A 726 -7.71 46.33 20.34
C LEU A 726 -7.78 45.59 19.00
N SER A 727 -8.89 45.72 18.26
CA SER A 727 -9.05 45.13 16.93
C SER A 727 -8.06 45.73 15.91
N ASP A 728 -7.85 47.05 15.91
CA ASP A 728 -6.87 47.72 15.06
C ASP A 728 -5.44 47.28 15.41
N PHE A 729 -5.13 47.09 16.70
CA PHE A 729 -3.84 46.60 17.17
C PHE A 729 -3.59 45.14 16.77
N THR A 730 -4.58 44.25 16.90
CA THR A 730 -4.45 42.86 16.41
C THR A 730 -4.33 42.81 14.89
N GLN A 731 -5.06 43.66 14.15
CA GLN A 731 -4.93 43.74 12.70
C GLN A 731 -3.56 44.30 12.25
N LYS A 732 -2.97 45.22 13.03
CA LYS A 732 -1.60 45.67 12.83
C LYS A 732 -0.57 44.56 13.10
N LEU A 733 -0.74 43.75 14.15
CA LEU A 733 0.12 42.59 14.39
C LEU A 733 0.08 41.57 13.23
N ILE A 734 -1.07 41.38 12.59
CA ILE A 734 -1.20 40.56 11.37
C ILE A 734 -0.45 41.16 10.16
N GLN A 735 -0.44 42.49 10.02
CA GLN A 735 0.36 43.17 9.00
C GLN A 735 1.87 43.10 9.28
N ASP A 736 2.28 43.36 10.52
CA ASP A 736 3.68 43.31 10.95
C ASP A 736 4.23 41.85 10.90
N ALA A 737 3.36 40.84 11.02
CA ALA A 737 3.66 39.43 10.79
C ALA A 737 3.67 38.99 9.31
N GLY A 738 3.42 39.91 8.36
CA GLY A 738 3.50 39.65 6.91
C GLY A 738 2.36 38.83 6.30
N ILE A 739 1.33 38.46 7.08
CA ILE A 739 0.22 37.59 6.66
C ILE A 739 -0.65 38.28 5.59
N ALA A 740 -0.75 39.61 5.63
CA ALA A 740 -1.51 40.42 4.70
C ALA A 740 -0.72 40.77 3.42
N GLY A 741 -0.12 39.78 2.75
CA GLY A 741 0.64 39.98 1.51
C GLY A 741 0.85 38.72 0.67
N ASN A 742 0.43 38.79 -0.61
CA ASN A 742 0.76 37.86 -1.70
C ASN A 742 0.25 36.40 -1.60
N SER A 743 -1.07 36.23 -1.76
CA SER A 743 -1.60 35.04 -2.45
C SER A 743 -1.39 35.17 -3.97
N GLY A 744 -0.15 35.05 -4.45
CA GLY A 744 0.19 35.13 -5.87
C GLY A 744 1.70 35.20 -6.13
N ASP A 745 2.18 34.27 -6.96
CA ASP A 745 3.58 34.05 -7.40
C ASP A 745 4.57 33.71 -6.24
N VAL A 746 5.35 32.62 -6.27
CA VAL A 746 6.30 32.20 -7.32
C VAL A 746 6.64 30.70 -7.18
N CYS A 747 6.94 30.03 -8.31
CA CYS A 747 7.51 28.68 -8.36
C CYS A 747 9.02 28.66 -8.02
N GLY A 748 9.50 27.58 -7.38
CA GLY A 748 10.94 27.32 -7.18
C GLY A 748 11.19 25.94 -6.61
#